data_AF-Q1WWH0-F1
#
_entry.id   AF-Q1WWH0-F1
#
_cell.length_a   1.000
_cell.length_b   1.000
_cell.length_c   1.000
_cell.angle_alpha   90.00
_cell.angle_beta   90.00
_cell.angle_gamma   90.00
#
_symmetry.space_group_name_H-M   'P 1'
#
loop_
_entity.id
_entity.type
_entity.pdbx_description
1 polymer ?
#
loop_
_entity_poly.entity_id
_entity_poly.type
_entity_poly.pdbx_seq_one_letter_code
_entity_poly.pdbx_strand_id
1 'polypeptide(L)'
;MTQKPGEWASALLARFEDQLPNRIGAYGTQARMSQDQLVACLIHISRYRFSLVISGLTKMLQRVNEAALQNRHEPERCYFESLVIILTTLERCLTNQTKDTARFEEAMNVKLLLREISQFVDVQSDSNPNAAQLKALASKVLFALSQNHFSAVFNRISARIQELTSCSEENPDYNDIELIQHIDMDMIKLTKLLQETITKFRSKRAPPLILLYSLEKAIWNWIEYHPQEFQDLQRGTNRDISTCWEPLMDFVEYFKTENKKSKTLVWPLQMLLLILNPSCLEAVVNELQQSEKEKEKDKEKVASKSAQSTSRDKDFSAKQFIESIKRGLGQHSPSKQVTESAAIACVKLCKASTYINNTDSNNVVFKLVQFFINDLKALLFNPAKPFSRGQGYNFADIELMIDCWVSCFRINPHNIEALKVCLNLSSPQAYHFVIVCSLLRLAHIYVDFRLQNKNPFRIVNQPRLSWWPQTDVVHYRSAELRALFTDTLNKATQGYIAHTPLRYITSLTLKSKDTQKGLTRAEEGPAHKMLLLLLVRLIHADPTLLLNTQGKVAHEVQSSTLELINGLVSLVHQTTMPDVAQEAMEALLALHAPEKIEVWNPEAPINTFWDVSSQVLFSISQKLIQHQIANYTDVLKWLREILICRNTFLQRHKDYAHVGSQIAICKQAHIKMEVVFFMYLWSVDLDAVLTSLSCFGLLCEEAEICCSSDELTVGFIMPNYHIYQELAQLSTCEFGKFIIHIFINNNFV
;
A
#
# COMPACT_ATOMS: atom_id res chain seq x y z
N MET A 1 -5.89 27.86 42.26
CA MET A 1 -6.73 27.79 41.03
C MET A 1 -6.54 26.42 40.41
N THR A 2 -7.47 25.47 40.62
CA THR A 2 -7.13 24.02 40.50
C THR A 2 -8.28 23.13 39.99
N GLN A 3 -9.23 23.66 39.20
CA GLN A 3 -10.44 22.92 38.78
C GLN A 3 -10.59 22.58 37.27
N LYS A 4 -9.80 23.19 36.37
CA LYS A 4 -10.21 23.30 34.95
C LYS A 4 -9.99 22.12 33.96
N PRO A 5 -9.15 21.08 34.17
CA PRO A 5 -8.91 20.08 33.11
C PRO A 5 -10.11 19.23 32.68
N GLY A 6 -11.09 18.99 33.57
CA GLY A 6 -12.26 18.16 33.25
C GLY A 6 -13.30 18.91 32.42
N GLU A 7 -13.63 20.14 32.82
CA GLU A 7 -14.55 21.03 32.10
C GLU A 7 -14.06 21.33 30.68
N TRP A 8 -12.75 21.55 30.52
CA TRP A 8 -12.12 21.79 29.22
C TRP A 8 -12.22 20.59 28.29
N ALA A 9 -12.02 19.37 28.81
CA ALA A 9 -12.20 18.14 28.05
C ALA A 9 -13.66 17.97 27.60
N SER A 10 -14.63 18.21 28.49
CA SER A 10 -16.06 18.15 28.16
C SER A 10 -16.48 19.20 27.13
N ALA A 11 -16.01 20.46 27.25
CA ALA A 11 -16.28 21.52 26.30
C ALA A 11 -15.64 21.25 24.92
N LEU A 12 -14.44 20.67 24.89
CA LEU A 12 -13.78 20.28 23.65
C LEU A 12 -14.50 19.10 22.97
N LEU A 13 -14.98 18.11 23.74
CA LEU A 13 -15.80 17.01 23.23
C LEU A 13 -17.12 17.50 22.62
N ALA A 14 -17.82 18.43 23.30
CA ALA A 14 -19.04 19.03 22.76
C ALA A 14 -18.77 19.78 21.44
N ARG A 15 -17.75 20.65 21.42
CA ARG A 15 -17.35 21.39 20.21
C ARG A 15 -16.87 20.50 19.06
N PHE A 16 -16.30 19.33 19.37
CA PHE A 16 -15.94 18.32 18.38
C PHE A 16 -17.17 17.64 17.80
N GLU A 17 -18.14 17.24 18.62
CA GLU A 17 -19.41 16.65 18.14
C GLU A 17 -20.20 17.64 17.28
N ASP A 18 -20.33 18.90 17.71
CA ASP A 18 -21.00 19.96 16.95
C ASP A 18 -20.32 20.24 15.59
N GLN A 19 -19.05 19.87 15.44
CA GLN A 19 -18.29 20.03 14.19
C GLN A 19 -18.18 18.77 13.34
N LEU A 20 -18.90 17.70 13.67
CA LEU A 20 -18.97 16.53 12.79
C LEU A 20 -19.82 16.83 11.53
N PRO A 21 -19.47 16.27 10.35
CA PRO A 21 -20.22 16.46 9.11
C PRO A 21 -21.72 16.16 9.21
N ASN A 22 -22.13 15.20 10.05
CA ASN A 22 -23.55 14.86 10.27
C ASN A 22 -24.32 15.89 11.13
N ARG A 23 -23.65 16.86 11.77
CA ARG A 23 -24.27 17.98 12.51
C ARG A 23 -24.29 19.28 11.69
N ILE A 24 -23.25 19.51 10.89
CA ILE A 24 -23.07 20.75 10.13
C ILE A 24 -23.92 20.80 8.85
N GLY A 25 -24.07 19.68 8.14
CA GLY A 25 -24.58 19.68 6.77
C GLY A 25 -23.58 20.25 5.76
N ALA A 26 -24.00 20.45 4.50
CA ALA A 26 -23.09 20.85 3.41
C ALA A 26 -22.65 22.34 3.43
N TYR A 27 -23.36 23.22 4.16
CA TYR A 27 -23.20 24.68 4.06
C TYR A 27 -23.23 25.35 5.44
N GLY A 28 -22.07 25.46 6.11
CA GLY A 28 -21.97 26.17 7.39
C GLY A 28 -20.84 27.21 7.41
N THR A 29 -21.21 28.48 7.29
CA THR A 29 -20.32 29.65 7.32
C THR A 29 -20.19 30.22 8.74
N GLN A 30 -19.32 29.62 9.56
CA GLN A 30 -18.88 30.21 10.83
C GLN A 30 -17.37 30.01 11.02
N ALA A 31 -16.73 30.88 11.80
CA ALA A 31 -15.30 30.84 12.09
C ALA A 31 -14.91 29.56 12.86
N ARG A 32 -14.44 28.56 12.11
CA ARG A 32 -14.05 27.24 12.63
C ARG A 32 -12.57 27.22 12.98
N MET A 33 -12.26 26.60 14.12
CA MET A 33 -10.97 25.90 14.24
C MET A 33 -11.00 24.75 13.24
N SER A 34 -9.88 24.46 12.56
CA SER A 34 -9.90 23.33 11.63
C SER A 34 -10.18 22.03 12.38
N GLN A 35 -10.84 21.08 11.71
CA GLN A 35 -11.16 19.78 12.30
C GLN A 35 -9.91 19.08 12.83
N ASP A 36 -8.78 19.22 12.13
CA ASP A 36 -7.47 18.71 12.54
C ASP A 36 -6.94 19.35 13.84
N GLN A 37 -7.19 20.64 14.07
CA GLN A 37 -6.84 21.30 15.33
C GLN A 37 -7.65 20.70 16.49
N LEU A 38 -8.95 20.45 16.32
CA LEU A 38 -9.77 19.82 17.36
C LEU A 38 -9.32 18.38 17.66
N VAL A 39 -9.01 17.59 16.61
CA VAL A 39 -8.44 16.24 16.74
C VAL A 39 -7.12 16.30 17.50
N ALA A 40 -6.21 17.22 17.14
CA ALA A 40 -4.93 17.40 17.84
C ALA A 40 -5.11 17.79 19.32
N CYS A 41 -6.04 18.70 19.63
CA CYS A 41 -6.37 19.07 21.01
C CYS A 41 -6.94 17.89 21.82
N LEU A 42 -7.82 17.05 21.23
CA LEU A 42 -8.37 15.87 21.90
C LEU A 42 -7.28 14.83 22.19
N ILE A 43 -6.37 14.58 21.24
CA ILE A 43 -5.22 13.68 21.42
C ILE A 43 -4.27 14.22 22.52
N HIS A 44 -4.09 15.53 22.62
CA HIS A 44 -3.28 16.11 23.70
C HIS A 44 -3.97 15.97 25.07
N ILE A 45 -5.27 16.25 25.16
CA ILE A 45 -6.03 16.15 26.43
C ILE A 45 -6.22 14.70 26.89
N SER A 46 -6.33 13.73 25.97
CA SER A 46 -6.50 12.31 26.33
C SER A 46 -5.33 11.76 27.14
N ARG A 47 -4.10 12.29 26.97
CA ARG A 47 -2.94 11.96 27.82
C ARG A 47 -3.12 12.28 29.30
N TYR A 48 -4.03 13.20 29.65
CA TYR A 48 -4.32 13.62 31.04
C TYR A 48 -5.71 13.21 31.53
N ARG A 49 -6.66 13.00 30.60
CA ARG A 49 -8.08 12.70 30.88
C ARG A 49 -8.61 11.57 30.00
N PHE A 50 -7.82 10.50 29.85
CA PHE A 50 -8.09 9.35 28.97
C PHE A 50 -9.50 8.79 29.13
N SER A 51 -9.88 8.36 30.34
CA SER A 51 -11.24 7.87 30.67
C SER A 51 -12.37 8.76 30.11
N LEU A 52 -12.28 10.07 30.30
CA LEU A 52 -13.31 11.03 29.88
C LEU A 52 -13.36 11.19 28.36
N VAL A 53 -12.20 11.31 27.70
CA VAL A 53 -12.11 11.46 26.24
C VAL A 53 -12.59 10.20 25.53
N ILE A 54 -12.15 9.03 25.97
CA ILE A 54 -12.56 7.74 25.40
C ILE A 54 -14.07 7.50 25.63
N SER A 55 -14.59 7.79 26.83
CA SER A 55 -16.04 7.66 27.10
C SER A 55 -16.87 8.60 26.21
N GLY A 56 -16.41 9.84 26.02
CA GLY A 56 -17.06 10.81 25.13
C GLY A 56 -17.09 10.34 23.68
N LEU A 57 -15.93 10.00 23.11
CA LEU A 57 -15.81 9.51 21.74
C LEU A 57 -16.58 8.20 21.51
N THR A 58 -16.61 7.28 22.48
CA THR A 58 -17.39 6.04 22.39
C THR A 58 -18.90 6.32 22.31
N LYS A 59 -19.41 7.25 23.13
CA LYS A 59 -20.83 7.66 23.08
C LYS A 59 -21.18 8.39 21.77
N MET A 60 -20.26 9.17 21.21
CA MET A 60 -20.43 9.77 19.88
C MET A 60 -20.47 8.71 18.79
N LEU A 61 -19.55 7.74 18.82
CA LEU A 61 -19.50 6.63 17.86
C LEU A 61 -20.82 5.87 17.85
N GLN A 62 -21.33 5.50 19.03
CA GLN A 62 -22.62 4.83 19.19
C GLN A 62 -23.76 5.67 18.60
N ARG A 63 -23.91 6.94 19.02
CA ARG A 63 -24.98 7.84 18.51
C ARG A 63 -24.96 8.00 16.99
N VAL A 64 -23.77 8.20 16.40
CA VAL A 64 -23.63 8.40 14.95
C VAL A 64 -23.93 7.11 14.18
N ASN A 65 -23.53 5.94 14.71
CA ASN A 65 -23.81 4.64 14.10
C ASN A 65 -25.31 4.29 14.15
N GLU A 66 -25.96 4.45 15.31
CA GLU A 66 -27.40 4.22 15.48
C GLU A 66 -28.22 5.14 14.55
N ALA A 67 -27.86 6.42 14.46
CA ALA A 67 -28.51 7.37 13.57
C ALA A 67 -28.30 7.05 12.08
N ALA A 68 -27.11 6.57 11.69
CA ALA A 68 -26.82 6.14 10.32
C ALA A 68 -27.64 4.91 9.89
N LEU A 69 -27.89 3.97 10.80
CA LEU A 69 -28.72 2.79 10.56
C LEU A 69 -30.21 3.12 10.42
N GLN A 70 -30.68 4.17 11.11
CA GLN A 70 -32.08 4.63 11.09
C GLN A 70 -32.37 5.54 9.89
N ASN A 71 -31.48 6.49 9.56
CA ASN A 71 -31.73 7.54 8.56
C ASN A 71 -31.27 7.16 7.14
N ARG A 72 -31.97 6.20 6.50
CA ARG A 72 -31.70 5.77 5.10
C ARG A 72 -32.00 6.80 4.00
N HIS A 73 -32.35 8.04 4.35
CA HIS A 73 -32.76 9.09 3.42
C HIS A 73 -31.89 10.37 3.49
N GLU A 74 -31.08 10.51 4.53
CA GLU A 74 -30.05 11.56 4.63
C GLU A 74 -28.82 11.18 3.78
N PRO A 75 -27.91 12.12 3.44
CA PRO A 75 -26.69 11.79 2.74
C PRO A 75 -25.80 10.88 3.62
N GLU A 76 -25.82 9.57 3.32
CA GLU A 76 -25.01 8.52 3.97
C GLU A 76 -23.53 8.92 4.12
N ARG A 77 -23.04 9.72 3.17
CA ARG A 77 -21.72 10.34 3.15
C ARG A 77 -21.37 11.12 4.43
N CYS A 78 -22.28 11.95 4.97
CA CYS A 78 -21.99 12.78 6.15
C CYS A 78 -21.86 11.94 7.43
N TYR A 79 -22.70 10.91 7.59
CA TYR A 79 -22.55 9.94 8.69
C TYR A 79 -21.25 9.13 8.54
N PHE A 80 -20.96 8.65 7.33
CA PHE A 80 -19.74 7.91 7.03
C PHE A 80 -18.47 8.74 7.34
N GLU A 81 -18.39 9.98 6.87
CA GLU A 81 -17.26 10.89 7.14
C GLU A 81 -17.12 11.13 8.65
N SER A 82 -18.23 11.32 9.37
CA SER A 82 -18.25 11.47 10.83
C SER A 82 -17.70 10.22 11.55
N LEU A 83 -18.10 9.02 11.14
CA LEU A 83 -17.58 7.75 11.68
C LEU A 83 -16.07 7.60 11.43
N VAL A 84 -15.59 7.96 10.24
CA VAL A 84 -14.15 7.96 9.91
C VAL A 84 -13.35 8.88 10.83
N ILE A 85 -13.87 10.08 11.10
CA ILE A 85 -13.23 11.07 11.98
C ILE A 85 -13.18 10.56 13.42
N ILE A 86 -14.29 10.03 13.95
CA ILE A 86 -14.35 9.49 15.32
C ILE A 86 -13.40 8.30 15.48
N LEU A 87 -13.43 7.31 14.58
CA LEU A 87 -12.56 6.13 14.65
C LEU A 87 -11.07 6.50 14.53
N THR A 88 -10.72 7.44 13.65
CA THR A 88 -9.35 7.95 13.52
C THR A 88 -8.89 8.69 14.79
N THR A 89 -9.79 9.43 15.45
CA THR A 89 -9.48 10.13 16.70
C THR A 89 -9.32 9.16 17.87
N LEU A 90 -10.15 8.12 17.94
CA LEU A 90 -10.05 7.02 18.91
C LEU A 90 -8.71 6.27 18.78
N GLU A 91 -8.34 5.87 17.56
CA GLU A 91 -7.06 5.22 17.26
C GLU A 91 -5.89 6.07 17.78
N ARG A 92 -5.80 7.33 17.35
CA ARG A 92 -4.72 8.23 17.77
C ARG A 92 -4.68 8.47 19.27
N CYS A 93 -5.81 8.48 19.97
CA CYS A 93 -5.85 8.60 21.43
C CYS A 93 -5.32 7.34 22.14
N LEU A 94 -5.64 6.15 21.62
CA LEU A 94 -5.17 4.87 22.17
C LEU A 94 -3.68 4.66 21.92
N THR A 95 -3.21 4.92 20.71
CA THR A 95 -1.79 4.84 20.33
C THR A 95 -0.90 5.82 21.12
N ASN A 96 -1.48 6.91 21.64
CA ASN A 96 -0.81 7.90 22.50
C ASN A 96 -1.04 7.69 24.02
N GLN A 97 -1.64 6.57 24.45
CA GLN A 97 -1.90 6.31 25.87
C GLN A 97 -0.59 6.14 26.67
N THR A 98 -0.48 6.83 27.81
CA THR A 98 0.63 6.68 28.75
C THR A 98 0.33 5.59 29.80
N LYS A 99 1.37 4.93 30.33
CA LYS A 99 1.22 3.79 31.25
C LYS A 99 0.52 4.16 32.58
N ASP A 100 0.57 5.42 32.99
CA ASP A 100 0.07 5.89 34.29
C ASP A 100 -1.46 6.13 34.35
N THR A 101 -2.20 6.02 33.25
CA THR A 101 -3.65 6.32 33.26
C THR A 101 -4.51 5.19 33.84
N ALA A 102 -4.01 3.94 33.79
CA ALA A 102 -4.77 2.70 33.99
C ALA A 102 -5.53 2.62 35.34
N ARG A 103 -6.77 3.14 35.36
CA ARG A 103 -7.67 3.16 36.53
C ARG A 103 -8.97 2.40 36.25
N PHE A 104 -9.68 2.00 37.30
CA PHE A 104 -10.87 1.13 37.23
C PHE A 104 -11.99 1.65 36.31
N GLU A 105 -12.22 2.96 36.25
CA GLU A 105 -13.18 3.58 35.31
C GLU A 105 -12.83 3.32 33.83
N GLU A 106 -11.53 3.22 33.51
CA GLU A 106 -11.07 2.94 32.15
C GLU A 106 -11.47 1.53 31.72
N ALA A 107 -11.46 0.55 32.62
CA ALA A 107 -11.86 -0.83 32.31
C ALA A 107 -13.34 -0.95 31.89
N MET A 108 -14.23 -0.09 32.40
CA MET A 108 -15.63 -0.04 31.95
C MET A 108 -15.76 0.65 30.59
N ASN A 109 -15.08 1.77 30.39
CA ASN A 109 -15.05 2.47 29.10
C ASN A 109 -14.44 1.61 27.98
N VAL A 110 -13.41 0.82 28.28
CA VAL A 110 -12.80 -0.16 27.37
C VAL A 110 -13.79 -1.25 26.97
N LYS A 111 -14.61 -1.77 27.90
CA LYS A 111 -15.66 -2.77 27.58
C LYS A 111 -16.74 -2.20 26.67
N LEU A 112 -17.16 -0.94 26.91
CA LEU A 112 -18.12 -0.23 26.05
C LEU A 112 -17.53 0.01 24.66
N LEU A 113 -16.31 0.54 24.57
CA LEU A 113 -15.62 0.75 23.29
C LEU A 113 -15.45 -0.56 22.52
N LEU A 114 -15.06 -1.65 23.18
CA LEU A 114 -14.90 -2.96 22.56
C LEU A 114 -16.21 -3.49 21.96
N ARG A 115 -17.36 -3.23 22.61
CA ARG A 115 -18.70 -3.58 22.10
C ARG A 115 -19.07 -2.77 20.85
N GLU A 116 -18.72 -1.49 20.79
CA GLU A 116 -18.98 -0.67 19.60
C GLU A 116 -18.03 -1.05 18.46
N ILE A 117 -16.74 -1.25 18.75
CA ILE A 117 -15.74 -1.64 17.75
C ILE A 117 -16.00 -3.04 17.17
N SER A 118 -16.51 -4.00 17.95
CA SER A 118 -16.89 -5.32 17.42
C SER A 118 -17.95 -5.22 16.31
N GLN A 119 -18.90 -4.28 16.41
CA GLN A 119 -19.94 -4.10 15.38
C GLN A 119 -19.37 -3.66 14.02
N PHE A 120 -18.27 -2.91 14.00
CA PHE A 120 -17.59 -2.48 12.76
C PHE A 120 -16.62 -3.52 12.22
N VAL A 121 -16.05 -4.36 13.08
CA VAL A 121 -15.21 -5.50 12.68
C VAL A 121 -16.06 -6.59 12.01
N ASP A 122 -17.27 -6.82 12.52
CA ASP A 122 -18.18 -7.90 12.12
C ASP A 122 -18.88 -7.70 10.76
N VAL A 123 -18.71 -6.54 10.11
CA VAL A 123 -19.49 -6.17 8.92
C VAL A 123 -19.14 -7.03 7.69
N GLN A 124 -19.90 -8.11 7.47
CA GLN A 124 -19.99 -8.86 6.19
C GLN A 124 -20.99 -8.21 5.20
N SER A 125 -21.16 -6.89 5.25
CA SER A 125 -22.07 -6.16 4.37
C SER A 125 -21.46 -5.97 2.98
N ASP A 126 -21.69 -6.95 2.10
CA ASP A 126 -21.55 -6.77 0.64
C ASP A 126 -22.45 -5.63 0.09
N SER A 127 -23.42 -5.18 0.88
CA SER A 127 -24.35 -4.09 0.57
C SER A 127 -23.84 -2.68 0.88
N ASN A 128 -22.76 -2.50 1.66
CA ASN A 128 -22.25 -1.18 2.03
C ASN A 128 -20.84 -0.93 1.45
N PRO A 129 -20.68 -0.07 0.43
CA PRO A 129 -19.38 0.18 -0.21
C PRO A 129 -18.34 0.83 0.73
N ASN A 130 -18.77 1.40 1.86
CA ASN A 130 -17.90 2.00 2.86
C ASN A 130 -17.48 1.03 3.99
N ALA A 131 -18.09 -0.16 4.09
CA ALA A 131 -17.83 -1.12 5.17
C ALA A 131 -16.36 -1.49 5.30
N ALA A 132 -15.66 -1.73 4.18
CA ALA A 132 -14.25 -2.09 4.18
C ALA A 132 -13.33 -1.02 4.81
N GLN A 133 -13.66 0.27 4.65
CA GLN A 133 -12.89 1.36 5.25
C GLN A 133 -13.19 1.50 6.74
N LEU A 134 -14.45 1.34 7.15
CA LEU A 134 -14.82 1.34 8.57
C LEU A 134 -14.22 0.14 9.32
N LYS A 135 -14.29 -1.07 8.75
CA LYS A 135 -13.62 -2.27 9.30
C LYS A 135 -12.12 -2.03 9.45
N ALA A 136 -11.45 -1.48 8.44
CA ALA A 136 -10.01 -1.19 8.52
C ALA A 136 -9.64 -0.17 9.62
N LEU A 137 -10.47 0.85 9.87
CA LEU A 137 -10.27 1.79 10.98
C LEU A 137 -10.59 1.15 12.34
N ALA A 138 -11.67 0.39 12.45
CA ALA A 138 -12.05 -0.35 13.64
C ALA A 138 -10.96 -1.37 14.04
N SER A 139 -10.36 -2.07 13.08
CA SER A 139 -9.19 -2.94 13.32
C SER A 139 -8.00 -2.18 13.90
N LYS A 140 -7.72 -0.95 13.47
CA LYS A 140 -6.64 -0.13 14.06
C LYS A 140 -6.96 0.32 15.48
N VAL A 141 -8.20 0.74 15.74
CA VAL A 141 -8.68 1.06 17.10
C VAL A 141 -8.53 -0.17 18.00
N LEU A 142 -8.93 -1.35 17.54
CA LEU A 142 -8.81 -2.61 18.28
C LEU A 142 -7.35 -3.02 18.54
N PHE A 143 -6.47 -2.85 17.54
CA PHE A 143 -5.04 -3.08 17.68
C PHE A 143 -4.44 -2.19 18.77
N ALA A 144 -4.63 -0.87 18.68
CA ALA A 144 -4.14 0.10 19.66
C ALA A 144 -4.75 -0.14 21.07
N LEU A 145 -6.03 -0.52 21.14
CA LEU A 145 -6.69 -0.91 22.39
C LEU A 145 -6.04 -2.14 23.03
N SER A 146 -5.71 -3.15 22.23
CA SER A 146 -5.15 -4.42 22.71
C SER A 146 -3.73 -4.32 23.27
N GLN A 147 -2.94 -3.33 22.83
CA GLN A 147 -1.58 -3.10 23.33
C GLN A 147 -1.56 -2.81 24.84
N ASN A 148 -2.49 -2.00 25.34
CA ASN A 148 -2.60 -1.63 26.75
C ASN A 148 -3.67 -2.41 27.53
N HIS A 149 -4.74 -2.89 26.84
CA HIS A 149 -5.91 -3.51 27.49
C HIS A 149 -6.16 -4.96 27.04
N PHE A 150 -5.10 -5.69 26.68
CA PHE A 150 -5.16 -7.08 26.20
C PHE A 150 -6.13 -7.97 27.00
N SER A 151 -6.06 -7.94 28.34
CA SER A 151 -6.91 -8.76 29.21
C SER A 151 -8.42 -8.55 28.98
N ALA A 152 -8.87 -7.34 28.65
CA ALA A 152 -10.28 -7.07 28.39
C ALA A 152 -10.73 -7.69 27.05
N VAL A 153 -9.90 -7.57 26.01
CA VAL A 153 -10.18 -8.15 24.69
C VAL A 153 -10.06 -9.68 24.71
N PHE A 154 -9.00 -10.19 25.32
CA PHE A 154 -8.77 -11.61 25.53
C PHE A 154 -9.92 -12.28 26.29
N ASN A 155 -10.43 -11.68 27.37
CA ASN A 155 -11.54 -12.26 28.13
C ASN A 155 -12.85 -12.34 27.30
N ARG A 156 -13.08 -11.41 26.37
CA ARG A 156 -14.22 -11.45 25.44
C ARG A 156 -14.08 -12.58 24.41
N ILE A 157 -12.90 -12.71 23.80
CA ILE A 157 -12.56 -13.81 22.88
C ILE A 157 -12.67 -15.16 23.60
N SER A 158 -12.09 -15.27 24.80
CA SER A 158 -12.11 -16.44 25.68
C SER A 158 -13.54 -16.86 26.05
N ALA A 159 -14.43 -15.91 26.36
CA ALA A 159 -15.85 -16.18 26.60
C ALA A 159 -16.52 -16.76 25.34
N ARG A 160 -16.30 -16.15 24.16
CA ARG A 160 -16.87 -16.66 22.91
C ARG A 160 -16.37 -18.06 22.54
N ILE A 161 -15.07 -18.33 22.71
CA ILE A 161 -14.49 -19.68 22.55
C ILE A 161 -15.20 -20.68 23.47
N GLN A 162 -15.52 -20.30 24.72
CA GLN A 162 -16.26 -21.16 25.64
C GLN A 162 -17.69 -21.42 25.15
N GLU A 163 -18.42 -20.37 24.76
CA GLU A 163 -19.79 -20.47 24.24
C GLU A 163 -19.87 -21.44 23.04
N LEU A 164 -18.96 -21.32 22.08
CA LEU A 164 -18.87 -22.18 20.90
C LEU A 164 -18.67 -23.67 21.22
N THR A 165 -17.97 -24.00 22.32
CA THR A 165 -17.79 -25.41 22.75
C THR A 165 -19.04 -26.00 23.41
N SER A 166 -19.90 -25.15 23.99
CA SER A 166 -21.17 -25.54 24.60
C SER A 166 -22.38 -25.42 23.66
N CYS A 167 -22.25 -24.69 22.55
CA CYS A 167 -23.37 -24.38 21.66
C CYS A 167 -23.80 -25.60 20.84
N SER A 168 -25.09 -25.93 20.90
CA SER A 168 -25.75 -26.99 20.11
C SER A 168 -26.46 -26.47 18.85
N GLU A 169 -26.43 -25.16 18.58
CA GLU A 169 -27.11 -24.57 17.43
C GLU A 169 -26.39 -24.89 16.11
N GLU A 170 -27.17 -24.90 15.02
CA GLU A 170 -26.65 -25.16 13.66
C GLU A 170 -25.79 -23.99 13.14
N ASN A 171 -26.14 -22.75 13.51
CA ASN A 171 -25.45 -21.51 13.09
C ASN A 171 -25.06 -20.66 14.31
N PRO A 172 -23.99 -21.01 15.04
CA PRO A 172 -23.55 -20.23 16.19
C PRO A 172 -22.87 -18.91 15.79
N ASP A 173 -22.96 -17.91 16.67
CA ASP A 173 -22.31 -16.59 16.55
C ASP A 173 -20.78 -16.73 16.65
N TYR A 174 -20.07 -16.23 15.63
CA TYR A 174 -18.62 -16.26 15.51
C TYR A 174 -17.95 -14.88 15.62
N ASN A 175 -18.73 -13.83 15.87
CA ASN A 175 -18.37 -12.46 15.51
C ASN A 175 -17.20 -11.96 16.37
N ASP A 176 -17.14 -12.38 17.64
CA ASP A 176 -16.01 -12.08 18.53
C ASP A 176 -14.74 -12.92 18.26
N ILE A 177 -14.82 -13.99 17.45
CA ILE A 177 -13.65 -14.78 17.03
C ILE A 177 -12.84 -14.04 15.96
N GLU A 178 -13.48 -13.18 15.15
CA GLU A 178 -12.75 -12.31 14.21
C GLU A 178 -11.88 -11.27 14.92
N LEU A 179 -12.13 -10.94 16.19
CA LEU A 179 -11.30 -9.99 16.96
C LEU A 179 -9.84 -10.46 17.07
N ILE A 180 -9.60 -11.79 17.06
CA ILE A 180 -8.27 -12.41 17.11
C ILE A 180 -7.36 -11.89 15.97
N GLN A 181 -7.90 -11.65 14.77
CA GLN A 181 -7.08 -11.24 13.62
C GLN A 181 -6.69 -9.75 13.63
N HIS A 182 -7.10 -9.00 14.67
CA HIS A 182 -6.99 -7.54 14.78
C HIS A 182 -6.33 -7.05 16.07
N ILE A 183 -5.89 -7.96 16.94
CA ILE A 183 -5.17 -7.63 18.17
C ILE A 183 -3.65 -7.75 18.00
N ASP A 184 -2.91 -6.94 18.74
CA ASP A 184 -1.48 -7.08 18.96
C ASP A 184 -1.20 -8.26 19.89
N MET A 185 -0.31 -9.15 19.48
CA MET A 185 0.09 -10.34 20.23
C MET A 185 1.60 -10.54 20.12
N ASP A 186 2.30 -10.32 21.23
CA ASP A 186 3.62 -10.88 21.50
C ASP A 186 3.52 -12.41 21.75
N MET A 187 4.68 -13.07 21.85
CA MET A 187 4.82 -14.51 22.08
C MET A 187 4.03 -14.99 23.30
N ILE A 188 3.96 -14.20 24.38
CA ILE A 188 3.28 -14.58 25.63
C ILE A 188 1.76 -14.53 25.43
N LYS A 189 1.26 -13.43 24.84
CA LYS A 189 -0.16 -13.27 24.47
C LYS A 189 -0.62 -14.34 23.48
N LEU A 190 0.20 -14.65 22.46
CA LEU A 190 -0.07 -15.69 21.47
C LEU A 190 -0.13 -17.07 22.12
N THR A 191 0.90 -17.45 22.89
CA THR A 191 0.94 -18.73 23.63
C THR A 191 -0.29 -18.89 24.51
N LYS A 192 -0.70 -17.84 25.23
CA LYS A 192 -1.91 -17.84 26.07
C LYS A 192 -3.19 -18.08 25.25
N LEU A 193 -3.34 -17.46 24.07
CA LEU A 193 -4.49 -17.70 23.18
C LEU A 193 -4.55 -19.13 22.67
N LEU A 194 -3.39 -19.69 22.30
CA LEU A 194 -3.29 -21.09 21.85
C LEU A 194 -3.68 -22.05 22.99
N GLN A 195 -3.10 -21.88 24.18
CA GLN A 195 -3.40 -22.70 25.36
C GLN A 195 -4.88 -22.62 25.78
N GLU A 196 -5.48 -21.42 25.75
CA GLU A 196 -6.89 -21.20 26.04
C GLU A 196 -7.78 -21.98 25.05
N THR A 197 -7.46 -21.91 23.76
CA THR A 197 -8.20 -22.61 22.70
C THR A 197 -8.10 -24.13 22.85
N ILE A 198 -6.88 -24.64 23.09
CA ILE A 198 -6.62 -26.06 23.36
C ILE A 198 -7.42 -26.55 24.57
N THR A 199 -7.41 -25.78 25.66
CA THR A 199 -8.05 -26.18 26.93
C THR A 199 -9.56 -26.27 26.81
N LYS A 200 -10.19 -25.38 26.02
CA LYS A 200 -11.65 -25.32 25.86
C LYS A 200 -12.18 -26.34 24.86
N PHE A 201 -11.52 -26.56 23.73
CA PHE A 201 -11.99 -27.48 22.68
C PHE A 201 -11.69 -28.98 22.93
N ARG A 202 -11.37 -29.36 24.17
CA ARG A 202 -10.58 -30.57 24.46
C ARG A 202 -11.17 -31.95 24.10
N SER A 203 -12.48 -32.13 23.86
CA SER A 203 -13.02 -33.50 23.59
C SER A 203 -14.41 -33.73 22.96
N LYS A 204 -15.14 -32.76 22.36
CA LYS A 204 -16.52 -33.04 21.85
C LYS A 204 -17.00 -32.47 20.50
N ARG A 205 -16.29 -31.54 19.84
CA ARG A 205 -16.70 -31.01 18.51
C ARG A 205 -15.48 -30.55 17.73
N ALA A 206 -15.45 -30.75 16.42
CA ALA A 206 -14.37 -30.23 15.58
C ALA A 206 -14.36 -28.69 15.63
N PRO A 207 -13.19 -28.04 15.77
CA PRO A 207 -13.12 -26.58 15.79
C PRO A 207 -13.69 -25.95 14.52
N PRO A 208 -14.47 -24.86 14.62
CA PRO A 208 -15.06 -24.22 13.45
C PRO A 208 -13.97 -23.57 12.58
N LEU A 209 -14.16 -23.58 11.26
CA LEU A 209 -13.14 -23.11 10.30
C LEU A 209 -12.72 -21.65 10.54
N ILE A 210 -13.64 -20.79 10.96
CA ILE A 210 -13.36 -19.39 11.29
C ILE A 210 -12.38 -19.24 12.46
N LEU A 211 -12.43 -20.13 13.46
CA LEU A 211 -11.45 -20.14 14.55
C LEU A 211 -10.07 -20.56 14.04
N LEU A 212 -10.00 -21.58 13.18
CA LEU A 212 -8.74 -22.02 12.57
C LEU A 212 -8.12 -20.92 11.68
N TYR A 213 -8.95 -20.18 10.92
CA TYR A 213 -8.52 -19.01 10.14
C TYR A 213 -8.04 -17.86 11.05
N SER A 214 -8.78 -17.57 12.13
CA SER A 214 -8.37 -16.58 13.13
C SER A 214 -7.03 -16.94 13.79
N LEU A 215 -6.77 -18.21 14.11
CA LEU A 215 -5.47 -18.68 14.62
C LEU A 215 -4.36 -18.54 13.57
N GLU A 216 -4.64 -18.87 12.30
CA GLU A 216 -3.69 -18.66 11.18
C GLU A 216 -3.29 -17.18 11.07
N LYS A 217 -4.26 -16.26 11.21
CA LYS A 217 -4.02 -14.82 11.22
C LYS A 217 -3.28 -14.35 12.47
N ALA A 218 -3.59 -14.89 13.65
CA ALA A 218 -2.88 -14.59 14.88
C ALA A 218 -1.39 -14.88 14.77
N ILE A 219 -1.05 -16.09 14.30
CA ILE A 219 0.34 -16.53 14.10
C ILE A 219 1.03 -15.68 13.03
N TRP A 220 0.34 -15.39 11.92
CA TRP A 220 0.91 -14.55 10.86
C TRP A 220 1.19 -13.12 11.33
N ASN A 221 0.23 -12.49 12.02
CA ASN A 221 0.38 -11.14 12.57
C ASN A 221 1.55 -11.07 13.56
N TRP A 222 1.72 -12.08 14.42
CA TRP A 222 2.85 -12.16 15.34
C TRP A 222 4.20 -12.20 14.59
N ILE A 223 4.34 -13.00 13.53
CA ILE A 223 5.55 -13.02 12.69
C ILE A 223 5.82 -11.63 12.05
N GLU A 224 4.77 -10.94 11.63
CA GLU A 224 4.85 -9.65 10.91
C GLU A 224 5.13 -8.44 11.82
N TYR A 225 4.60 -8.44 13.05
CA TYR A 225 4.77 -7.35 14.03
C TYR A 225 5.87 -7.59 15.07
N HIS A 226 6.16 -8.85 15.42
CA HIS A 226 7.19 -9.25 16.42
C HIS A 226 8.29 -10.13 15.80
N PRO A 227 8.96 -9.69 14.72
CA PRO A 227 9.87 -10.53 13.94
C PRO A 227 11.13 -10.99 14.70
N GLN A 228 11.52 -10.29 15.77
CA GLN A 228 12.65 -10.70 16.61
C GLN A 228 12.29 -11.92 17.47
N GLU A 229 11.10 -11.95 18.06
CA GLU A 229 10.61 -13.12 18.81
C GLU A 229 10.49 -14.36 17.91
N PHE A 230 10.13 -14.15 16.65
CA PHE A 230 10.13 -15.21 15.64
C PHE A 230 11.53 -15.75 15.35
N GLN A 231 12.55 -14.89 15.25
CA GLN A 231 13.94 -15.35 15.08
C GLN A 231 14.45 -16.12 16.30
N ASP A 232 14.10 -15.68 17.50
CA ASP A 232 14.49 -16.34 18.74
C ASP A 232 13.84 -17.72 18.87
N LEU A 233 12.58 -17.87 18.45
CA LEU A 233 11.95 -19.18 18.27
C LEU A 233 12.72 -20.05 17.25
N GLN A 234 13.07 -19.53 16.07
CA GLN A 234 13.79 -20.30 15.05
C GLN A 234 15.22 -20.70 15.49
N ARG A 235 15.88 -19.89 16.32
CA ARG A 235 17.16 -20.23 16.98
C ARG A 235 17.00 -21.21 18.14
N GLY A 236 15.76 -21.52 18.55
CA GLY A 236 15.45 -22.44 19.65
C GLY A 236 15.70 -21.88 21.05
N THR A 237 15.81 -20.55 21.21
CA THR A 237 16.01 -19.89 22.52
C THR A 237 14.72 -19.80 23.33
N ASN A 238 13.56 -19.79 22.68
CA ASN A 238 12.24 -19.94 23.29
C ASN A 238 11.55 -21.20 22.73
N ARG A 239 10.89 -21.99 23.59
CA ARG A 239 10.19 -23.24 23.23
C ARG A 239 8.76 -23.34 23.81
N ASP A 240 8.28 -22.33 24.53
CA ASP A 240 7.02 -22.41 25.27
C ASP A 240 5.83 -22.61 24.33
N ILE A 241 5.82 -21.89 23.20
CA ILE A 241 4.79 -22.02 22.16
C ILE A 241 4.78 -23.39 21.50
N SER A 242 5.92 -24.10 21.44
CA SER A 242 6.01 -25.44 20.85
C SER A 242 5.22 -26.48 21.65
N THR A 243 4.93 -26.23 22.94
CA THR A 243 4.01 -27.08 23.74
C THR A 243 2.57 -27.05 23.21
N CYS A 244 2.18 -25.99 22.49
CA CYS A 244 0.86 -25.87 21.87
C CYS A 244 0.76 -26.61 20.54
N TRP A 245 1.88 -27.06 19.96
CA TRP A 245 1.92 -27.62 18.61
C TRP A 245 1.14 -28.93 18.50
N GLU A 246 1.41 -29.92 19.36
CA GLU A 246 0.80 -31.25 19.24
C GLU A 246 -0.74 -31.21 19.31
N PRO A 247 -1.38 -30.51 20.28
CA PRO A 247 -2.84 -30.49 20.37
C PRO A 247 -3.50 -29.71 19.22
N LEU A 248 -2.82 -28.68 18.69
CA LEU A 248 -3.33 -27.92 17.53
C LEU A 248 -3.24 -28.73 16.23
N MET A 249 -2.22 -29.59 16.08
CA MET A 249 -2.17 -30.54 14.97
C MET A 249 -3.31 -31.56 15.06
N ASP A 250 -3.62 -32.05 16.26
CA ASP A 250 -4.75 -32.98 16.47
C ASP A 250 -6.10 -32.30 16.15
N PHE A 251 -6.25 -31.00 16.46
CA PHE A 251 -7.41 -30.19 16.03
C PHE A 251 -7.50 -30.04 14.51
N VAL A 252 -6.38 -29.83 13.82
CA VAL A 252 -6.31 -29.76 12.35
C VAL A 252 -6.71 -31.09 11.73
N GLU A 253 -6.21 -32.22 12.23
CA GLU A 253 -6.61 -33.54 11.72
C GLU A 253 -8.08 -33.86 12.00
N TYR A 254 -8.59 -33.54 13.20
CA TYR A 254 -10.01 -33.76 13.52
C TYR A 254 -10.95 -32.89 12.65
N PHE A 255 -10.56 -31.65 12.33
CA PHE A 255 -11.29 -30.86 11.35
C PHE A 255 -11.37 -31.56 9.98
N LYS A 256 -10.26 -32.14 9.50
CA LYS A 256 -10.18 -32.82 8.20
C LYS A 256 -11.00 -34.11 8.13
N THR A 257 -11.10 -34.87 9.23
CA THR A 257 -11.87 -36.13 9.26
C THR A 257 -13.36 -35.87 9.14
N GLU A 258 -13.87 -34.85 9.84
CA GLU A 258 -15.26 -34.40 9.73
C GLU A 258 -15.51 -33.72 8.38
N ASN A 259 -14.62 -32.82 7.94
CA ASN A 259 -14.83 -31.93 6.80
C ASN A 259 -14.09 -32.39 5.53
N LYS A 260 -14.35 -33.63 5.08
CA LYS A 260 -13.61 -34.27 3.96
C LYS A 260 -13.55 -33.45 2.66
N LYS A 261 -14.53 -32.59 2.39
CA LYS A 261 -14.60 -31.69 1.21
C LYS A 261 -13.80 -30.39 1.36
N SER A 262 -13.52 -29.93 2.58
CA SER A 262 -12.80 -28.67 2.86
C SER A 262 -11.51 -28.87 3.66
N LYS A 263 -11.08 -30.13 3.84
CA LYS A 263 -9.85 -30.55 4.53
C LYS A 263 -8.54 -29.87 4.08
N THR A 264 -8.51 -29.26 2.91
CA THR A 264 -7.33 -28.53 2.42
C THR A 264 -7.31 -27.05 2.83
N LEU A 265 -8.45 -26.47 3.23
CA LEU A 265 -8.54 -25.06 3.64
C LEU A 265 -7.71 -24.73 4.89
N VAL A 266 -7.37 -25.75 5.70
CA VAL A 266 -6.53 -25.63 6.91
C VAL A 266 -5.03 -25.86 6.63
N TRP A 267 -4.62 -26.15 5.39
CA TRP A 267 -3.21 -26.29 5.02
C TRP A 267 -2.36 -25.03 5.29
N PRO A 268 -2.86 -23.80 5.08
CA PRO A 268 -2.15 -22.59 5.49
C PRO A 268 -1.84 -22.53 6.99
N LEU A 269 -2.79 -22.90 7.86
CA LEU A 269 -2.57 -23.01 9.30
C LEU A 269 -1.56 -24.12 9.61
N GLN A 270 -1.72 -25.30 9.03
CA GLN A 270 -0.84 -26.45 9.26
C GLN A 270 0.62 -26.14 8.90
N MET A 271 0.87 -25.39 7.82
CA MET A 271 2.21 -24.93 7.45
C MET A 271 2.79 -23.97 8.52
N LEU A 272 1.99 -23.02 9.01
CA LEU A 272 2.45 -22.12 10.08
C LEU A 272 2.70 -22.87 11.40
N LEU A 273 1.88 -23.86 11.75
CA LEU A 273 2.10 -24.70 12.94
C LEU A 273 3.42 -25.48 12.83
N LEU A 274 3.77 -26.03 11.67
CA LEU A 274 5.09 -26.67 11.47
C LEU A 274 6.24 -25.68 11.62
N ILE A 275 6.10 -24.46 11.12
CA ILE A 275 7.11 -23.39 11.28
C ILE A 275 7.27 -22.97 12.76
N LEU A 276 6.21 -23.06 13.58
CA LEU A 276 6.25 -22.83 15.04
C LEU A 276 6.93 -23.95 15.85
N ASN A 277 7.26 -25.08 15.22
CA ASN A 277 8.01 -26.17 15.85
C ASN A 277 9.26 -26.54 15.00
N PRO A 278 10.36 -25.75 15.12
CA PRO A 278 11.58 -25.98 14.35
C PRO A 278 12.15 -27.40 14.50
N SER A 279 12.02 -28.03 15.68
CA SER A 279 12.50 -29.39 15.93
C SER A 279 11.74 -30.47 15.12
N CYS A 280 10.41 -30.39 15.05
CA CYS A 280 9.63 -31.30 14.19
C CYS A 280 9.92 -31.01 12.71
N LEU A 281 9.96 -29.74 12.32
CA LEU A 281 10.27 -29.33 10.96
C LEU A 281 11.66 -29.84 10.50
N GLU A 282 12.67 -29.80 11.38
CA GLU A 282 14.00 -30.34 11.12
C GLU A 282 13.98 -31.85 10.93
N ALA A 283 13.30 -32.61 11.80
CA ALA A 283 13.15 -34.06 11.65
C ALA A 283 12.52 -34.41 10.30
N VAL A 284 11.42 -33.76 9.94
CA VAL A 284 10.69 -34.00 8.69
C VAL A 284 11.51 -33.62 7.45
N VAL A 285 12.24 -32.50 7.46
CA VAL A 285 13.11 -32.10 6.35
C VAL A 285 14.28 -33.07 6.18
N ASN A 286 14.90 -33.52 7.28
CA ASN A 286 15.98 -34.50 7.24
C ASN A 286 15.48 -35.86 6.69
N GLU A 287 14.29 -36.29 7.09
CA GLU A 287 13.62 -37.48 6.54
C GLU A 287 13.27 -37.38 5.05
N LEU A 288 12.89 -36.20 4.57
CA LEU A 288 12.63 -35.96 3.15
C LEU A 288 13.93 -36.08 2.35
N GLN A 289 15.01 -35.41 2.80
CA GLN A 289 16.33 -35.50 2.17
C GLN A 289 16.92 -36.91 2.19
N GLN A 290 16.65 -37.70 3.24
CA GLN A 290 17.00 -39.13 3.25
C GLN A 290 16.20 -39.88 2.18
N SER A 291 14.88 -39.69 2.11
CA SER A 291 14.03 -40.38 1.13
C SER A 291 14.32 -40.02 -0.33
N GLU A 292 14.82 -38.82 -0.62
CA GLU A 292 15.29 -38.43 -1.96
C GLU A 292 16.60 -39.14 -2.31
N LYS A 293 17.58 -39.15 -1.40
CA LYS A 293 18.85 -39.89 -1.56
C LYS A 293 18.63 -41.40 -1.64
N GLU A 294 17.63 -41.93 -0.95
CA GLU A 294 17.20 -43.33 -1.07
C GLU A 294 16.54 -43.57 -2.43
N LYS A 295 15.65 -42.71 -2.93
CA LYS A 295 15.09 -42.84 -4.30
C LYS A 295 16.15 -42.74 -5.41
N GLU A 296 17.23 -41.99 -5.19
CA GLU A 296 18.39 -41.99 -6.10
C GLU A 296 19.19 -43.29 -6.03
N LYS A 297 19.33 -43.88 -4.83
CA LYS A 297 20.04 -45.15 -4.59
C LYS A 297 19.22 -46.41 -4.90
N ASP A 298 17.90 -46.37 -4.80
CA ASP A 298 16.98 -47.50 -5.06
C ASP A 298 16.87 -47.85 -6.55
N LYS A 299 17.51 -47.08 -7.44
CA LYS A 299 17.87 -47.55 -8.78
C LYS A 299 18.92 -48.68 -8.75
N GLU A 300 19.64 -48.84 -7.63
CA GLU A 300 20.62 -49.89 -7.35
C GLU A 300 20.44 -50.51 -5.95
N LYS A 301 19.49 -51.47 -5.87
CA LYS A 301 19.24 -52.47 -4.80
C LYS A 301 18.23 -52.10 -3.70
N VAL A 302 17.21 -52.95 -3.66
CA VAL A 302 16.15 -53.03 -2.65
C VAL A 302 16.63 -53.69 -1.34
N ALA A 303 16.00 -53.28 -0.23
CA ALA A 303 15.86 -53.93 1.08
C ALA A 303 16.85 -53.54 2.20
N SER A 304 16.33 -52.89 3.25
CA SER A 304 15.88 -53.61 4.46
C SER A 304 15.11 -52.70 5.45
N LYS A 305 14.40 -53.29 6.42
CA LYS A 305 13.42 -52.62 7.31
C LYS A 305 14.05 -52.22 8.65
N SER A 306 13.44 -51.27 9.37
CA SER A 306 13.07 -51.48 10.80
C SER A 306 12.12 -50.40 11.35
N ALA A 307 11.23 -50.81 12.27
CA ALA A 307 10.23 -49.96 12.90
C ALA A 307 10.56 -49.71 14.39
N GLN A 308 10.26 -48.51 14.86
CA GLN A 308 10.18 -48.14 16.29
C GLN A 308 9.20 -46.97 16.41
N SER A 309 8.49 -46.88 17.54
CA SER A 309 7.10 -46.43 17.54
C SER A 309 6.82 -45.10 18.27
N THR A 310 5.58 -44.62 18.08
CA THR A 310 4.83 -43.56 18.79
C THR A 310 5.16 -42.09 18.55
N SER A 311 6.43 -41.64 18.50
CA SER A 311 6.70 -40.25 18.05
C SER A 311 6.60 -40.12 16.53
N ARG A 312 7.04 -41.16 15.81
CA ARG A 312 7.12 -41.18 14.34
C ARG A 312 5.78 -40.98 13.64
N ASP A 313 4.65 -41.30 14.26
CA ASP A 313 3.33 -41.23 13.59
C ASP A 313 2.92 -39.77 13.28
N LYS A 314 3.30 -38.80 14.13
CA LYS A 314 3.03 -37.38 13.89
C LYS A 314 4.05 -36.75 12.92
N ASP A 315 5.33 -37.10 13.02
CA ASP A 315 6.36 -36.68 12.05
C ASP A 315 6.06 -37.23 10.64
N PHE A 316 5.60 -38.49 10.56
CA PHE A 316 5.12 -39.13 9.34
C PHE A 316 3.88 -38.43 8.76
N SER A 317 2.94 -37.97 9.60
CA SER A 317 1.80 -37.15 9.17
C SER A 317 2.26 -35.79 8.61
N ALA A 318 3.20 -35.12 9.27
CA ALA A 318 3.80 -33.87 8.78
C ALA A 318 4.55 -34.06 7.45
N LYS A 319 5.27 -35.16 7.28
CA LYS A 319 5.91 -35.57 6.02
C LYS A 319 4.88 -35.79 4.91
N GLN A 320 3.83 -36.58 5.17
CA GLN A 320 2.74 -36.80 4.21
C GLN A 320 2.03 -35.51 3.80
N PHE A 321 1.91 -34.53 4.70
CA PHE A 321 1.39 -33.21 4.40
C PHE A 321 2.31 -32.44 3.43
N ILE A 322 3.62 -32.41 3.69
CA ILE A 322 4.60 -31.78 2.80
C ILE A 322 4.64 -32.45 1.41
N GLU A 323 4.62 -33.79 1.35
CA GLU A 323 4.50 -34.54 0.09
C GLU A 323 3.16 -34.26 -0.63
N SER A 324 2.07 -34.09 0.10
CA SER A 324 0.76 -33.75 -0.45
C SER A 324 0.71 -32.35 -1.04
N ILE A 325 1.41 -31.39 -0.43
CA ILE A 325 1.64 -30.05 -1.00
C ILE A 325 2.48 -30.16 -2.28
N LYS A 326 3.59 -30.91 -2.28
CA LYS A 326 4.47 -31.10 -3.44
C LYS A 326 3.69 -31.64 -4.64
N ARG A 327 2.88 -32.68 -4.41
CA ARG A 327 1.97 -33.24 -5.41
C ARG A 327 0.89 -32.25 -5.88
N GLY A 328 0.43 -31.35 -5.01
CA GLY A 328 -0.56 -30.32 -5.35
C GLY A 328 -0.02 -29.16 -6.20
N LEU A 329 1.27 -28.83 -6.08
CA LEU A 329 1.95 -27.86 -6.94
C LEU A 329 2.35 -28.44 -8.31
N GLY A 330 2.58 -29.75 -8.39
CA GLY A 330 2.97 -30.43 -9.62
C GLY A 330 1.91 -30.40 -10.74
N GLN A 331 2.35 -30.63 -11.97
CA GLN A 331 1.50 -30.60 -13.18
C GLN A 331 0.32 -31.59 -13.13
N HIS A 332 0.47 -32.70 -12.41
CA HIS A 332 -0.54 -33.75 -12.21
C HIS A 332 -1.19 -33.68 -10.81
N SER A 333 -1.57 -32.47 -10.37
CA SER A 333 -2.31 -32.29 -9.11
C SER A 333 -3.64 -33.05 -9.11
N PRO A 334 -4.04 -33.69 -7.99
CA PRO A 334 -5.23 -34.51 -7.91
C PRO A 334 -6.55 -33.72 -7.98
N SER A 335 -6.55 -32.42 -7.66
CA SER A 335 -7.72 -31.55 -7.85
C SER A 335 -7.34 -30.07 -7.84
N LYS A 336 -8.21 -29.22 -8.43
CA LYS A 336 -8.04 -27.76 -8.42
C LYS A 336 -7.89 -27.21 -7.00
N GLN A 337 -8.78 -27.62 -6.09
CA GLN A 337 -8.77 -27.20 -4.68
C GLN A 337 -7.48 -27.57 -3.94
N VAL A 338 -6.89 -28.72 -4.27
CA VAL A 338 -5.58 -29.14 -3.72
C VAL A 338 -4.47 -28.22 -4.23
N THR A 339 -4.44 -27.89 -5.52
CA THR A 339 -3.49 -26.91 -6.08
C THR A 339 -3.63 -25.53 -5.45
N GLU A 340 -4.86 -25.04 -5.32
CA GLU A 340 -5.17 -23.73 -4.72
C GLU A 340 -4.68 -23.67 -3.26
N SER A 341 -4.94 -24.72 -2.48
CA SER A 341 -4.54 -24.80 -1.07
C SER A 341 -3.02 -24.98 -0.91
N ALA A 342 -2.38 -25.77 -1.79
CA ALA A 342 -0.92 -25.94 -1.84
C ALA A 342 -0.22 -24.61 -2.14
N ALA A 343 -0.71 -23.85 -3.13
CA ALA A 343 -0.15 -22.55 -3.47
C ALA A 343 -0.22 -21.56 -2.29
N ILE A 344 -1.36 -21.45 -1.61
CA ILE A 344 -1.51 -20.55 -0.45
C ILE A 344 -0.58 -20.96 0.70
N ALA A 345 -0.47 -22.25 1.01
CA ALA A 345 0.43 -22.76 2.05
C ALA A 345 1.91 -22.51 1.72
N CYS A 346 2.33 -22.75 0.47
CA CYS A 346 3.72 -22.51 0.05
C CYS A 346 4.09 -21.04 -0.06
N VAL A 347 3.19 -20.15 -0.49
CA VAL A 347 3.46 -18.70 -0.45
C VAL A 347 3.67 -18.23 0.99
N LYS A 348 2.88 -18.73 1.96
CA LYS A 348 3.09 -18.44 3.38
C LYS A 348 4.42 -18.93 3.91
N LEU A 349 4.84 -20.15 3.54
CA LEU A 349 6.18 -20.67 3.87
C LEU A 349 7.29 -19.75 3.32
N CYS A 350 7.18 -19.37 2.04
CA CYS A 350 8.15 -18.46 1.41
C CYS A 350 8.17 -17.11 2.13
N LYS A 351 7.00 -16.53 2.44
CA LYS A 351 6.87 -15.23 3.12
C LYS A 351 7.42 -15.27 4.54
N ALA A 352 7.13 -16.32 5.30
CA ALA A 352 7.66 -16.56 6.65
C ALA A 352 9.20 -16.67 6.64
N SER A 353 9.78 -17.37 5.65
CA SER A 353 11.24 -17.48 5.53
C SER A 353 11.95 -16.11 5.39
N THR A 354 11.28 -15.08 4.85
CA THR A 354 11.87 -13.74 4.73
C THR A 354 12.07 -13.03 6.08
N TYR A 355 11.39 -13.49 7.14
CA TYR A 355 11.54 -12.97 8.50
C TYR A 355 12.69 -13.66 9.28
N ILE A 356 13.28 -14.71 8.72
CA ILE A 356 14.50 -15.36 9.23
C ILE A 356 15.72 -14.62 8.65
N ASN A 357 16.73 -14.37 9.49
CA ASN A 357 17.94 -13.68 9.08
C ASN A 357 18.80 -14.57 8.15
N ASN A 358 19.34 -14.00 7.08
CA ASN A 358 20.18 -14.71 6.10
C ASN A 358 21.51 -15.23 6.68
N THR A 359 21.93 -14.75 7.87
CA THR A 359 23.05 -15.33 8.62
C THR A 359 22.80 -16.77 9.06
N ASP A 360 21.54 -17.18 9.23
CA ASP A 360 21.14 -18.55 9.56
C ASP A 360 20.86 -19.37 8.28
N SER A 361 21.82 -19.39 7.36
CA SER A 361 21.67 -20.02 6.03
C SER A 361 21.38 -21.53 6.07
N ASN A 362 21.68 -22.19 7.20
CA ASN A 362 21.44 -23.61 7.42
C ASN A 362 20.02 -23.92 7.92
N ASN A 363 19.21 -22.89 8.23
CA ASN A 363 17.86 -23.05 8.76
C ASN A 363 17.00 -23.97 7.89
N VAL A 364 16.28 -24.89 8.53
CA VAL A 364 15.47 -25.91 7.85
C VAL A 364 14.30 -25.34 7.07
N VAL A 365 13.81 -24.15 7.41
CA VAL A 365 12.81 -23.42 6.64
C VAL A 365 13.35 -23.08 5.24
N PHE A 366 14.62 -22.66 5.11
CA PHE A 366 15.20 -22.37 3.79
C PHE A 366 15.34 -23.62 2.93
N LYS A 367 15.71 -24.77 3.53
CA LYS A 367 15.75 -26.07 2.84
C LYS A 367 14.36 -26.46 2.33
N LEU A 368 13.30 -26.28 3.14
CA LEU A 368 11.94 -26.58 2.72
C LEU A 368 11.41 -25.61 1.64
N VAL A 369 11.80 -24.33 1.69
CA VAL A 369 11.51 -23.37 0.62
C VAL A 369 12.15 -23.81 -0.69
N GLN A 370 13.42 -24.20 -0.69
CA GLN A 370 14.13 -24.70 -1.88
C GLN A 370 13.43 -25.92 -2.51
N PHE A 371 12.87 -26.82 -1.68
CA PHE A 371 12.11 -27.98 -2.14
C PHE A 371 10.82 -27.62 -2.91
N PHE A 372 10.22 -26.44 -2.67
CA PHE A 372 8.94 -26.04 -3.29
C PHE A 372 9.05 -24.89 -4.31
N ILE A 373 10.04 -24.01 -4.19
CA ILE A 373 10.02 -22.67 -4.81
C ILE A 373 9.90 -22.71 -6.34
N ASN A 374 10.51 -23.68 -7.01
CA ASN A 374 10.49 -23.79 -8.47
C ASN A 374 9.12 -24.25 -8.99
N ASP A 375 8.48 -25.23 -8.35
CA ASP A 375 7.13 -25.67 -8.73
C ASP A 375 6.11 -24.55 -8.46
N LEU A 376 6.27 -23.82 -7.35
CA LEU A 376 5.42 -22.68 -7.01
C LEU A 376 5.55 -21.56 -8.05
N LYS A 377 6.77 -21.23 -8.47
CA LYS A 377 7.03 -20.26 -9.55
C LYS A 377 6.40 -20.73 -10.88
N ALA A 378 6.62 -21.99 -11.25
CA ALA A 378 6.08 -22.60 -12.48
C ALA A 378 4.55 -22.75 -12.48
N LEU A 379 3.91 -22.75 -11.31
CA LEU A 379 2.44 -22.73 -11.16
C LEU A 379 1.87 -21.31 -11.27
N LEU A 380 2.43 -20.35 -10.52
CA LEU A 380 1.86 -19.01 -10.40
C LEU A 380 2.19 -18.10 -11.60
N PHE A 381 3.42 -18.20 -12.14
CA PHE A 381 3.93 -17.33 -13.20
C PHE A 381 4.02 -18.04 -14.56
N ASN A 382 3.00 -18.82 -14.91
CA ASN A 382 2.90 -19.51 -16.19
C ASN A 382 2.00 -18.72 -17.18
N PRO A 383 2.57 -18.01 -18.17
CA PRO A 383 1.77 -17.21 -19.11
C PRO A 383 0.88 -18.07 -20.03
N ALA A 384 1.24 -19.33 -20.28
CA ALA A 384 0.45 -20.25 -21.11
C ALA A 384 -0.74 -20.88 -20.36
N LYS A 385 -0.67 -20.94 -19.03
CA LYS A 385 -1.76 -21.41 -18.16
C LYS A 385 -1.81 -20.57 -16.87
N PRO A 386 -2.38 -19.35 -16.92
CA PRO A 386 -2.41 -18.46 -15.77
C PRO A 386 -3.16 -19.06 -14.59
N PHE A 387 -2.61 -18.88 -13.38
CA PHE A 387 -3.26 -19.33 -12.16
C PHE A 387 -4.57 -18.55 -11.89
N SER A 388 -5.65 -19.26 -11.59
CA SER A 388 -6.91 -18.64 -11.17
C SER A 388 -7.77 -19.58 -10.31
N ARG A 389 -8.21 -19.08 -9.14
CA ARG A 389 -9.25 -19.72 -8.31
C ARG A 389 -10.65 -19.59 -8.93
N GLY A 390 -10.83 -18.73 -9.92
CA GLY A 390 -12.09 -18.48 -10.62
C GLY A 390 -12.74 -17.17 -10.19
N GLN A 391 -13.97 -16.96 -10.67
CA GLN A 391 -14.70 -15.71 -10.45
C GLN A 391 -14.86 -15.41 -8.95
N GLY A 392 -14.66 -14.15 -8.58
CA GLY A 392 -14.63 -13.69 -7.19
C GLY A 392 -13.24 -13.67 -6.53
N TYR A 393 -12.27 -14.46 -7.02
CA TYR A 393 -10.94 -14.57 -6.40
C TYR A 393 -9.84 -13.74 -7.07
N ASN A 394 -10.11 -13.05 -8.19
CA ASN A 394 -9.11 -12.34 -8.99
C ASN A 394 -8.16 -11.44 -8.17
N PHE A 395 -8.69 -10.61 -7.26
CA PHE A 395 -7.86 -9.78 -6.38
C PHE A 395 -7.05 -10.59 -5.37
N ALA A 396 -7.63 -11.65 -4.82
CA ALA A 396 -6.94 -12.54 -3.88
C ALA A 396 -5.86 -13.40 -4.57
N ASP A 397 -6.00 -13.67 -5.88
CA ASP A 397 -5.00 -14.34 -6.72
C ASP A 397 -3.84 -13.39 -7.02
N ILE A 398 -4.12 -12.14 -7.41
CA ILE A 398 -3.10 -11.09 -7.57
C ILE A 398 -2.34 -10.86 -6.26
N GLU A 399 -3.02 -10.74 -5.12
CA GLU A 399 -2.37 -10.61 -3.81
C GLU A 399 -1.49 -11.81 -3.44
N LEU A 400 -1.95 -13.04 -3.71
CA LEU A 400 -1.16 -14.26 -3.52
C LEU A 400 0.11 -14.24 -4.39
N MET A 401 0.01 -13.77 -5.63
CA MET A 401 1.14 -13.64 -6.54
C MET A 401 2.10 -12.52 -6.15
N ILE A 402 1.62 -11.37 -5.63
CA ILE A 402 2.46 -10.30 -5.08
C ILE A 402 3.23 -10.79 -3.86
N ASP A 403 2.56 -11.46 -2.91
CA ASP A 403 3.22 -12.04 -1.74
C ASP A 403 4.26 -13.10 -2.16
N CYS A 404 3.98 -13.91 -3.18
CA CYS A 404 4.95 -14.84 -3.75
C CYS A 404 6.16 -14.13 -4.37
N TRP A 405 5.92 -13.10 -5.20
CA TRP A 405 6.97 -12.37 -5.90
C TRP A 405 7.89 -11.63 -4.92
N VAL A 406 7.31 -10.90 -3.96
CA VAL A 406 8.05 -10.19 -2.91
C VAL A 406 8.85 -11.16 -2.05
N SER A 407 8.30 -12.34 -1.76
CA SER A 407 9.04 -13.39 -1.06
C SER A 407 10.23 -13.90 -1.89
N CYS A 408 10.02 -14.20 -3.18
CA CYS A 408 11.08 -14.63 -4.09
C CYS A 408 12.21 -13.58 -4.16
N PHE A 409 11.86 -12.29 -4.27
CA PHE A 409 12.81 -11.19 -4.27
C PHE A 409 13.64 -11.13 -2.98
N ARG A 410 12.99 -11.24 -1.82
CA ARG A 410 13.66 -11.21 -0.51
C ARG A 410 14.56 -12.43 -0.26
N ILE A 411 14.22 -13.61 -0.82
CA ILE A 411 15.00 -14.84 -0.71
C ILE A 411 16.21 -14.84 -1.65
N ASN A 412 16.02 -14.44 -2.91
CA ASN A 412 17.09 -14.39 -3.91
C ASN A 412 16.81 -13.25 -4.91
N PRO A 413 17.33 -12.03 -4.67
CA PRO A 413 16.98 -10.85 -5.47
C PRO A 413 17.55 -10.91 -6.90
N HIS A 414 18.58 -11.71 -7.14
CA HIS A 414 19.22 -11.85 -8.46
C HIS A 414 18.57 -12.92 -9.35
N ASN A 415 17.82 -13.89 -8.79
CA ASN A 415 17.24 -15.00 -9.55
C ASN A 415 15.70 -15.01 -9.53
N ILE A 416 15.12 -14.04 -10.25
CA ILE A 416 13.67 -13.83 -10.35
C ILE A 416 13.22 -14.02 -11.80
N GLU A 417 13.08 -15.26 -12.25
CA GLU A 417 12.50 -15.57 -13.56
C GLU A 417 11.11 -14.95 -13.75
N ALA A 418 10.32 -14.91 -12.66
CA ALA A 418 9.01 -14.26 -12.62
C ALA A 418 9.05 -12.76 -13.01
N LEU A 419 10.15 -12.04 -12.76
CA LEU A 419 10.33 -10.64 -13.19
C LEU A 419 10.30 -10.53 -14.72
N LYS A 420 10.99 -11.43 -15.43
CA LYS A 420 10.97 -11.47 -16.90
C LYS A 420 9.58 -11.79 -17.44
N VAL A 421 8.88 -12.73 -16.81
CA VAL A 421 7.51 -13.11 -17.19
C VAL A 421 6.53 -11.94 -16.99
N CYS A 422 6.61 -11.24 -15.87
CA CYS A 422 5.68 -10.14 -15.57
C CYS A 422 5.96 -8.83 -16.33
N LEU A 423 7.18 -8.64 -16.85
CA LEU A 423 7.55 -7.48 -17.68
C LEU A 423 7.32 -7.70 -19.19
N ASN A 424 7.12 -8.93 -19.64
CA ASN A 424 6.84 -9.21 -21.05
C ASN A 424 5.45 -8.66 -21.43
N LEU A 425 5.39 -7.69 -22.36
CA LEU A 425 4.15 -7.01 -22.81
C LEU A 425 3.08 -7.94 -23.41
N SER A 426 3.44 -9.18 -23.78
CA SER A 426 2.50 -10.21 -24.25
C SER A 426 1.93 -11.09 -23.13
N SER A 427 2.36 -10.89 -21.88
CA SER A 427 1.83 -11.62 -20.71
C SER A 427 0.42 -11.16 -20.33
N PRO A 428 -0.35 -11.98 -19.59
CA PRO A 428 -1.64 -11.57 -19.04
C PRO A 428 -1.54 -10.29 -18.20
N GLN A 429 -2.49 -9.37 -18.35
CA GLN A 429 -2.50 -8.06 -17.66
C GLN A 429 -2.36 -8.17 -16.13
N ALA A 430 -2.88 -9.24 -15.53
CA ALA A 430 -2.72 -9.53 -14.10
C ALA A 430 -1.24 -9.59 -13.67
N TYR A 431 -0.33 -10.04 -14.54
CA TYR A 431 1.10 -10.12 -14.23
C TYR A 431 1.75 -8.74 -14.19
N HIS A 432 1.28 -7.78 -14.99
CA HIS A 432 1.71 -6.38 -14.91
C HIS A 432 1.27 -5.74 -13.59
N PHE A 433 0.04 -5.99 -13.14
CA PHE A 433 -0.40 -5.60 -11.80
C PHE A 433 0.48 -6.22 -10.71
N VAL A 434 0.82 -7.52 -10.82
CA VAL A 434 1.68 -8.19 -9.84
C VAL A 434 3.06 -7.55 -9.75
N ILE A 435 3.76 -7.28 -10.86
CA ILE A 435 5.10 -6.66 -10.78
C ILE A 435 5.04 -5.23 -10.23
N VAL A 436 4.12 -4.39 -10.71
CA VAL A 436 4.03 -2.98 -10.27
C VAL A 436 3.64 -2.90 -8.79
N CYS A 437 2.63 -3.65 -8.35
CA CYS A 437 2.25 -3.70 -6.94
C CYS A 437 3.32 -4.34 -6.04
N SER A 438 4.13 -5.27 -6.57
CA SER A 438 5.24 -5.83 -5.81
C SER A 438 6.36 -4.83 -5.58
N LEU A 439 6.71 -4.03 -6.59
CA LEU A 439 7.71 -2.98 -6.48
C LEU A 439 7.23 -1.85 -5.55
N LEU A 440 5.94 -1.46 -5.66
CA LEU A 440 5.30 -0.56 -4.68
C LEU A 440 5.35 -1.13 -3.25
N ARG A 441 5.11 -2.43 -3.05
CA ARG A 441 5.19 -3.09 -1.73
C ARG A 441 6.63 -3.11 -1.17
N LEU A 442 7.65 -3.20 -2.02
CA LEU A 442 9.04 -3.01 -1.61
C LEU A 442 9.36 -1.54 -1.25
N ALA A 443 8.70 -0.58 -1.90
CA ALA A 443 8.71 0.85 -1.55
C ALA A 443 7.74 1.22 -0.40
N HIS A 444 7.27 0.24 0.40
CA HIS A 444 6.36 0.42 1.53
C HIS A 444 4.96 1.01 1.20
N ILE A 445 4.55 0.98 -0.07
CA ILE A 445 3.22 1.39 -0.55
C ILE A 445 2.37 0.16 -0.83
N TYR A 446 1.28 0.00 -0.09
CA TYR A 446 0.30 -1.07 -0.29
C TYR A 446 -0.89 -0.56 -1.11
N VAL A 447 -1.42 -1.38 -2.01
CA VAL A 447 -2.58 -1.08 -2.86
C VAL A 447 -3.77 -1.88 -2.35
N ASP A 448 -4.87 -1.23 -1.96
CA ASP A 448 -6.14 -1.91 -1.65
C ASP A 448 -7.14 -1.74 -2.80
N PHE A 449 -7.17 -2.72 -3.70
CA PHE A 449 -8.02 -2.74 -4.90
C PHE A 449 -9.54 -2.64 -4.63
N ARG A 450 -9.98 -2.70 -3.37
CA ARG A 450 -11.39 -2.47 -3.00
C ARG A 450 -11.75 -0.99 -2.89
N LEU A 451 -10.77 -0.09 -2.78
CA LEU A 451 -10.97 1.36 -2.64
C LEU A 451 -11.16 2.07 -4.00
N GLN A 452 -11.91 1.49 -4.94
CA GLN A 452 -11.92 1.93 -6.36
C GLN A 452 -12.33 3.39 -6.62
N ASN A 453 -13.07 4.01 -5.69
CA ASN A 453 -13.54 5.41 -5.78
C ASN A 453 -12.80 6.37 -4.82
N LYS A 454 -11.66 5.95 -4.25
CA LYS A 454 -10.84 6.70 -3.28
C LYS A 454 -9.37 6.43 -3.56
N ASN A 455 -8.45 7.14 -2.90
CA ASN A 455 -7.03 6.84 -2.99
C ASN A 455 -6.77 5.37 -2.58
N PRO A 456 -6.26 4.51 -3.49
CA PRO A 456 -6.08 3.08 -3.22
C PRO A 456 -4.77 2.78 -2.46
N PHE A 457 -3.90 3.78 -2.31
CA PHE A 457 -2.58 3.66 -1.71
C PHE A 457 -2.62 3.80 -0.18
N ARG A 458 -1.87 2.94 0.50
CA ARG A 458 -1.63 3.00 1.94
C ARG A 458 -0.13 2.91 2.19
N ILE A 459 0.45 3.97 2.75
CA ILE A 459 1.82 3.95 3.26
C ILE A 459 1.84 3.13 4.55
N VAL A 460 2.74 2.16 4.65
CA VAL A 460 2.85 1.28 5.81
C VAL A 460 4.20 1.48 6.49
N ASN A 461 4.17 2.04 7.69
CA ASN A 461 5.34 2.32 8.52
C ASN A 461 5.95 1.06 9.18
N GLN A 462 5.92 -0.09 8.49
CA GLN A 462 6.60 -1.30 8.97
C GLN A 462 8.11 -1.08 8.87
N PRO A 463 8.88 -1.24 9.97
CA PRO A 463 10.32 -1.10 9.91
C PRO A 463 10.90 -2.19 9.01
N ARG A 464 11.71 -1.79 8.04
CA ARG A 464 12.40 -2.73 7.16
C ARG A 464 13.45 -3.54 7.93
N LEU A 465 13.44 -4.85 7.72
CA LEU A 465 14.45 -5.74 8.29
C LEU A 465 15.79 -5.56 7.57
N SER A 466 16.89 -5.56 8.33
CA SER A 466 18.21 -5.16 7.85
C SER A 466 18.81 -6.08 6.78
N TRP A 467 18.37 -7.34 6.72
CA TRP A 467 18.79 -8.32 5.71
C TRP A 467 17.88 -8.37 4.47
N TRP A 468 16.77 -7.60 4.42
CA TRP A 468 15.96 -7.52 3.20
C TRP A 468 16.72 -6.75 2.11
N PRO A 469 16.80 -7.27 0.87
CA PRO A 469 17.55 -6.63 -0.22
C PRO A 469 16.93 -5.29 -0.67
N GLN A 470 17.80 -4.40 -1.16
CA GLN A 470 17.45 -3.07 -1.71
C GLN A 470 16.83 -3.20 -3.12
N THR A 471 15.98 -2.25 -3.51
CA THR A 471 15.24 -2.27 -4.80
C THR A 471 16.11 -1.97 -6.02
N ASP A 472 17.29 -1.37 -5.80
CA ASP A 472 18.34 -1.13 -6.80
C ASP A 472 18.71 -2.38 -7.62
N VAL A 473 18.64 -3.57 -7.01
CA VAL A 473 18.86 -4.86 -7.70
C VAL A 473 17.87 -5.11 -8.85
N VAL A 474 16.73 -4.41 -8.92
CA VAL A 474 15.77 -4.49 -10.04
C VAL A 474 16.09 -3.47 -11.15
N HIS A 475 16.85 -2.41 -10.86
CA HIS A 475 17.02 -1.25 -11.76
C HIS A 475 17.63 -1.62 -13.13
N TYR A 476 18.37 -2.74 -13.23
CA TYR A 476 18.86 -3.29 -14.50
C TYR A 476 17.76 -3.69 -15.50
N ARG A 477 16.49 -3.74 -15.08
CA ARG A 477 15.28 -3.95 -15.90
C ARG A 477 14.49 -2.66 -16.19
N SER A 478 15.12 -1.50 -15.98
CA SER A 478 14.57 -0.18 -16.32
C SER A 478 14.04 -0.10 -17.75
N ALA A 479 14.73 -0.71 -18.73
CA ALA A 479 14.32 -0.69 -20.13
C ALA A 479 12.96 -1.38 -20.34
N GLU A 480 12.76 -2.58 -19.78
CA GLU A 480 11.47 -3.29 -19.87
C GLU A 480 10.37 -2.60 -19.05
N LEU A 481 10.70 -1.97 -17.92
CA LEU A 481 9.77 -1.15 -17.14
C LEU A 481 9.31 0.10 -17.92
N ARG A 482 10.22 0.78 -18.62
CA ARG A 482 9.88 1.90 -19.53
C ARG A 482 9.03 1.44 -20.70
N ALA A 483 9.32 0.28 -21.30
CA ALA A 483 8.48 -0.30 -22.33
C ALA A 483 7.05 -0.58 -21.83
N LEU A 484 6.90 -1.13 -20.62
CA LEU A 484 5.60 -1.35 -19.97
C LEU A 484 4.85 -0.04 -19.67
N PHE A 485 5.55 1.00 -19.23
CA PHE A 485 4.98 2.33 -19.05
C PHE A 485 4.45 2.91 -20.37
N THR A 486 5.28 2.93 -21.42
CA THR A 486 4.91 3.48 -22.74
C THR A 486 3.75 2.69 -23.39
N ASP A 487 3.76 1.36 -23.29
CA ASP A 487 2.65 0.52 -23.78
C ASP A 487 1.34 0.78 -23.01
N THR A 488 1.40 0.87 -21.67
CA THR A 488 0.23 1.15 -20.83
C THR A 488 -0.32 2.58 -21.08
N LEU A 489 0.57 3.56 -21.21
CA LEU A 489 0.26 4.95 -21.58
C LEU A 489 -0.51 5.01 -22.91
N ASN A 490 0.02 4.34 -23.94
CA ASN A 490 -0.63 4.26 -25.24
C ASN A 490 -2.01 3.61 -25.15
N LYS A 491 -2.15 2.47 -24.47
CA LYS A 491 -3.42 1.76 -24.32
C LYS A 491 -4.47 2.58 -23.54
N ALA A 492 -4.06 3.27 -22.48
CA ALA A 492 -4.96 4.13 -21.68
C ALA A 492 -5.45 5.36 -22.46
N THR A 493 -4.59 5.94 -23.31
CA THR A 493 -4.88 7.17 -24.08
C THR A 493 -5.54 6.89 -25.44
N GLN A 494 -5.44 5.68 -26.01
CA GLN A 494 -6.08 5.32 -27.28
C GLN A 494 -7.58 5.01 -27.17
N GLY A 495 -8.15 4.91 -25.96
CA GLY A 495 -9.58 4.64 -25.73
C GLY A 495 -10.55 5.75 -26.19
N TYR A 496 -10.05 6.87 -26.71
CA TYR A 496 -10.82 8.10 -26.98
C TYR A 496 -11.50 8.19 -28.35
N ILE A 497 -11.25 7.26 -29.29
CA ILE A 497 -11.68 7.41 -30.69
C ILE A 497 -13.06 6.73 -30.98
N ALA A 498 -13.69 6.10 -29.99
CA ALA A 498 -15.00 5.46 -30.15
C ALA A 498 -16.12 6.22 -29.40
N HIS A 499 -16.89 7.05 -30.11
CA HIS A 499 -18.06 7.73 -29.57
C HIS A 499 -19.20 6.75 -29.19
N THR A 500 -19.85 6.98 -28.04
CA THR A 500 -21.32 7.12 -27.82
C THR A 500 -21.64 6.91 -26.32
N PRO A 501 -22.40 7.80 -25.64
CA PRO A 501 -22.58 7.72 -24.18
C PRO A 501 -23.82 6.91 -23.77
N LEU A 502 -23.64 5.78 -23.06
CA LEU A 502 -24.74 5.09 -22.34
C LEU A 502 -24.29 4.48 -21.00
N ARG A 503 -24.92 4.98 -19.91
CA ARG A 503 -25.12 4.40 -18.57
C ARG A 503 -23.90 3.77 -17.83
N TYR A 504 -23.43 4.51 -16.82
CA TYR A 504 -22.54 4.06 -15.75
C TYR A 504 -23.17 2.98 -14.84
N ILE A 505 -22.97 1.68 -15.12
CA ILE A 505 -22.79 0.52 -14.21
C ILE A 505 -22.30 -0.70 -15.05
N THR A 506 -21.54 -1.72 -14.60
CA THR A 506 -21.03 -2.18 -13.27
C THR A 506 -19.71 -2.98 -13.44
N SER A 507 -18.99 -3.24 -12.34
CA SER A 507 -18.20 -4.47 -12.03
C SER A 507 -17.01 -4.92 -12.91
N LEU A 508 -15.85 -5.09 -12.28
CA LEU A 508 -14.65 -5.80 -12.78
C LEU A 508 -14.83 -7.34 -12.81
N THR A 509 -15.85 -7.84 -13.51
CA THR A 509 -16.01 -9.28 -13.78
C THR A 509 -15.46 -9.62 -15.16
N LEU A 510 -14.19 -9.99 -15.23
CA LEU A 510 -13.54 -10.50 -16.45
C LEU A 510 -14.25 -11.77 -16.94
N LYS A 511 -15.06 -11.65 -17.99
CA LYS A 511 -15.75 -12.79 -18.60
C LYS A 511 -14.79 -13.57 -19.50
N SER A 512 -14.68 -14.88 -19.26
CA SER A 512 -14.00 -15.81 -20.17
C SER A 512 -15.03 -16.66 -20.93
N LYS A 513 -15.08 -16.53 -22.27
CA LYS A 513 -15.53 -17.62 -23.14
C LYS A 513 -15.10 -17.42 -24.59
N ASP A 514 -14.58 -18.47 -25.20
CA ASP A 514 -14.21 -18.52 -26.61
C ASP A 514 -15.44 -18.48 -27.53
N THR A 515 -15.56 -17.43 -28.36
CA THR A 515 -15.90 -17.59 -29.79
C THR A 515 -15.61 -16.32 -30.61
N GLN A 516 -14.79 -16.50 -31.65
CA GLN A 516 -14.64 -15.72 -32.90
C GLN A 516 -15.08 -14.23 -33.00
N LYS A 517 -14.10 -13.40 -33.38
CA LYS A 517 -14.20 -12.21 -34.27
C LYS A 517 -15.19 -11.09 -33.90
N GLY A 518 -14.66 -10.07 -33.23
CA GLY A 518 -15.19 -8.70 -33.27
C GLY A 518 -15.56 -8.10 -31.91
N LEU A 519 -15.14 -6.84 -31.66
CA LEU A 519 -15.52 -5.99 -30.53
C LEU A 519 -15.07 -6.39 -29.11
N THR A 520 -13.76 -6.61 -28.90
CA THR A 520 -13.12 -6.72 -27.57
C THR A 520 -12.39 -5.42 -27.18
N ARG A 521 -13.10 -4.30 -26.92
CA ARG A 521 -12.44 -3.01 -26.57
C ARG A 521 -13.09 -2.15 -25.47
N ALA A 522 -14.32 -2.40 -25.05
CA ALA A 522 -15.01 -1.49 -24.11
C ALA A 522 -14.62 -1.69 -22.62
N GLU A 523 -14.46 -2.94 -22.16
CA GLU A 523 -14.26 -3.24 -20.73
C GLU A 523 -12.81 -3.07 -20.24
N GLU A 524 -11.80 -3.04 -21.13
CA GLU A 524 -10.39 -2.98 -20.74
C GLU A 524 -9.88 -1.57 -20.36
N GLY A 525 -10.61 -0.52 -20.72
CA GLY A 525 -10.21 0.88 -20.49
C GLY A 525 -9.86 1.18 -19.02
N PRO A 526 -10.76 0.93 -18.05
CA PRO A 526 -10.51 1.20 -16.63
C PRO A 526 -9.28 0.48 -16.06
N ALA A 527 -9.00 -0.75 -16.51
CA ALA A 527 -7.85 -1.53 -16.03
C ALA A 527 -6.52 -0.90 -16.48
N HIS A 528 -6.43 -0.42 -17.72
CA HIS A 528 -5.25 0.30 -18.20
C HIS A 528 -5.04 1.63 -17.47
N LYS A 529 -6.12 2.38 -17.18
CA LYS A 529 -6.05 3.61 -16.38
C LYS A 529 -5.52 3.35 -14.97
N MET A 530 -6.00 2.30 -14.30
CA MET A 530 -5.51 1.91 -12.98
C MET A 530 -4.04 1.45 -13.03
N LEU A 531 -3.66 0.61 -13.99
CA LEU A 531 -2.26 0.18 -14.15
C LEU A 531 -1.32 1.36 -14.40
N LEU A 532 -1.76 2.35 -15.19
CA LEU A 532 -1.03 3.59 -15.42
C LEU A 532 -0.84 4.40 -14.14
N LEU A 533 -1.91 4.58 -13.34
CA LEU A 533 -1.82 5.22 -12.02
C LEU A 533 -0.79 4.54 -11.11
N LEU A 534 -0.80 3.20 -11.08
CA LEU A 534 0.17 2.42 -10.29
C LEU A 534 1.61 2.59 -10.80
N LEU A 535 1.83 2.64 -12.12
CA LEU A 535 3.14 2.87 -12.73
C LEU A 535 3.67 4.27 -12.44
N VAL A 536 2.83 5.30 -12.56
CA VAL A 536 3.21 6.69 -12.22
C VAL A 536 3.51 6.82 -10.72
N ARG A 537 2.70 6.19 -9.85
CA ARG A 537 2.99 6.12 -8.41
C ARG A 537 4.31 5.42 -8.11
N LEU A 538 4.66 4.38 -8.88
CA LEU A 538 5.94 3.68 -8.74
C LEU A 538 7.12 4.57 -9.13
N ILE A 539 6.99 5.37 -10.20
CA ILE A 539 8.01 6.36 -10.59
C ILE A 539 8.17 7.45 -9.52
N HIS A 540 7.08 7.93 -8.92
CA HIS A 540 7.16 8.86 -7.79
C HIS A 540 7.86 8.21 -6.57
N ALA A 541 7.56 6.94 -6.26
CA ALA A 541 8.11 6.24 -5.09
C ALA A 541 9.59 5.86 -5.22
N ASP A 542 10.07 5.49 -6.41
CA ASP A 542 11.48 5.28 -6.74
C ASP A 542 11.81 5.97 -8.08
N PRO A 543 12.11 7.29 -8.07
CA PRO A 543 12.42 8.04 -9.30
C PRO A 543 13.64 7.51 -10.05
N THR A 544 14.53 6.76 -9.38
CA THR A 544 15.73 6.18 -9.97
C THR A 544 15.49 4.89 -10.74
N LEU A 545 14.41 4.16 -10.43
CA LEU A 545 14.10 2.83 -11.00
C LEU A 545 14.04 2.80 -12.53
N LEU A 546 13.45 3.83 -13.16
CA LEU A 546 13.30 3.92 -14.63
C LEU A 546 14.37 4.79 -15.30
N LEU A 547 15.26 5.44 -14.52
CA LEU A 547 16.38 6.23 -15.04
C LEU A 547 17.63 5.38 -15.31
N ASN A 548 17.78 4.22 -14.66
CA ASN A 548 18.98 3.39 -14.85
C ASN A 548 19.12 2.89 -16.30
N THR A 549 20.31 3.05 -16.87
CA THR A 549 20.67 2.71 -18.26
C THR A 549 22.04 2.03 -18.36
N GLN A 550 22.41 1.23 -17.36
CA GLN A 550 23.69 0.49 -17.30
C GLN A 550 24.14 -0.08 -18.67
N GLY A 551 25.33 0.33 -19.12
CA GLY A 551 25.97 -0.15 -20.36
C GLY A 551 25.55 0.57 -21.65
N LYS A 552 24.68 1.59 -21.60
CA LYS A 552 24.35 2.44 -22.75
C LYS A 552 25.26 3.66 -22.84
N VAL A 553 25.48 4.16 -24.07
CA VAL A 553 26.21 5.41 -24.35
C VAL A 553 25.36 6.65 -24.02
N ALA A 554 25.97 7.77 -23.61
CA ALA A 554 25.30 9.00 -23.18
C ALA A 554 24.06 9.43 -24.00
N HIS A 555 24.14 9.40 -25.34
CA HIS A 555 23.02 9.81 -26.19
C HIS A 555 21.78 8.90 -26.04
N GLU A 556 21.97 7.59 -25.88
CA GLU A 556 20.86 6.66 -25.60
C GLU A 556 20.30 6.83 -24.19
N VAL A 557 21.13 7.26 -23.24
CA VAL A 557 20.70 7.61 -21.87
C VAL A 557 19.82 8.86 -21.90
N GLN A 558 20.27 9.92 -22.59
CA GLN A 558 19.49 11.14 -22.79
C GLN A 558 18.14 10.86 -23.48
N SER A 559 18.12 10.12 -24.60
CA SER A 559 16.86 9.73 -25.28
C SER A 559 15.94 8.93 -24.35
N SER A 560 16.51 7.97 -23.60
CA SER A 560 15.79 7.14 -22.63
C SER A 560 15.08 7.96 -21.54
N THR A 561 15.79 8.93 -20.97
CA THR A 561 15.27 9.82 -19.93
C THR A 561 14.24 10.80 -20.49
N LEU A 562 14.50 11.33 -21.69
CA LEU A 562 13.60 12.26 -22.37
C LEU A 562 12.26 11.62 -22.73
N GLU A 563 12.27 10.39 -23.27
CA GLU A 563 11.05 9.63 -23.59
C GLU A 563 10.18 9.40 -22.35
N LEU A 564 10.79 9.02 -21.23
CA LEU A 564 10.10 8.82 -19.95
C LEU A 564 9.43 10.11 -19.46
N ILE A 565 10.19 11.21 -19.43
CA ILE A 565 9.72 12.50 -18.92
C ILE A 565 8.65 13.10 -19.84
N ASN A 566 8.82 13.04 -21.16
CA ASN A 566 7.78 13.46 -22.12
C ASN A 566 6.51 12.59 -22.01
N GLY A 567 6.64 11.30 -21.71
CA GLY A 567 5.52 10.42 -21.39
C GLY A 567 4.73 10.90 -20.17
N LEU A 568 5.40 11.30 -19.08
CA LEU A 568 4.75 11.87 -17.89
C LEU A 568 4.13 13.26 -18.17
N VAL A 569 4.81 14.12 -18.94
CA VAL A 569 4.28 15.44 -19.35
C VAL A 569 3.01 15.33 -20.20
N SER A 570 2.82 14.21 -20.91
CA SER A 570 1.56 13.92 -21.62
C SER A 570 0.36 13.62 -20.69
N LEU A 571 0.62 13.37 -19.40
CA LEU A 571 -0.40 13.03 -18.40
C LEU A 571 -0.92 14.23 -17.60
N VAL A 572 -0.11 15.28 -17.42
CA VAL A 572 -0.40 16.48 -16.60
C VAL A 572 -1.72 17.18 -16.95
N HIS A 573 -2.27 16.99 -18.16
CA HIS A 573 -3.50 17.65 -18.64
C HIS A 573 -4.64 16.66 -18.97
N GLN A 574 -4.60 15.43 -18.46
CA GLN A 574 -5.59 14.40 -18.77
C GLN A 574 -6.90 14.61 -18.00
N THR A 575 -7.82 15.40 -18.57
CA THR A 575 -9.14 15.76 -18.03
C THR A 575 -10.03 14.57 -17.63
N THR A 576 -9.67 13.36 -18.05
CA THR A 576 -10.42 12.11 -17.87
C THR A 576 -9.72 11.09 -16.96
N MET A 577 -8.58 11.49 -16.38
CA MET A 577 -7.76 10.73 -15.45
C MET A 577 -7.11 11.70 -14.43
N PRO A 578 -7.89 12.49 -13.68
CA PRO A 578 -7.36 13.54 -12.80
C PRO A 578 -6.36 13.00 -11.77
N ASP A 579 -6.61 11.80 -11.20
CA ASP A 579 -5.68 11.16 -10.27
C ASP A 579 -4.33 10.82 -10.92
N VAL A 580 -4.33 10.41 -12.19
CA VAL A 580 -3.10 10.14 -12.96
C VAL A 580 -2.38 11.44 -13.31
N ALA A 581 -3.12 12.51 -13.63
CA ALA A 581 -2.56 13.82 -13.91
C ALA A 581 -1.85 14.39 -12.68
N GLN A 582 -2.49 14.35 -11.50
CA GLN A 582 -1.88 14.77 -10.24
C GLN A 582 -0.66 13.92 -9.89
N GLU A 583 -0.77 12.59 -9.94
CA GLU A 583 0.35 11.70 -9.62
C GLU A 583 1.52 11.88 -10.61
N ALA A 584 1.26 12.24 -11.86
CA ALA A 584 2.30 12.58 -12.84
C ALA A 584 3.00 13.92 -12.54
N MET A 585 2.26 14.90 -12.01
CA MET A 585 2.84 16.16 -11.52
C MET A 585 3.79 15.91 -10.34
N GLU A 586 3.38 15.10 -9.36
CA GLU A 586 4.23 14.69 -8.23
C GLU A 586 5.46 13.88 -8.70
N ALA A 587 5.27 12.91 -9.59
CA ALA A 587 6.36 12.11 -10.16
C ALA A 587 7.38 12.97 -10.92
N LEU A 588 6.92 13.97 -11.67
CA LEU A 588 7.80 14.92 -12.37
C LEU A 588 8.58 15.81 -11.39
N LEU A 589 7.96 16.28 -10.29
CA LEU A 589 8.68 17.02 -9.25
C LEU A 589 9.75 16.16 -8.59
N ALA A 590 9.43 14.92 -8.24
CA ALA A 590 10.38 13.97 -7.66
C ALA A 590 11.56 13.65 -8.60
N LEU A 591 11.32 13.59 -9.92
CA LEU A 591 12.36 13.45 -10.95
C LEU A 591 13.21 14.72 -11.15
N HIS A 592 12.66 15.91 -10.87
CA HIS A 592 13.36 17.20 -10.96
C HIS A 592 14.09 17.59 -9.67
N ALA A 593 14.02 16.79 -8.60
CA ALA A 593 14.89 16.99 -7.44
C ALA A 593 16.37 16.99 -7.89
N PRO A 594 17.24 17.90 -7.43
CA PRO A 594 18.54 18.12 -8.08
C PRO A 594 19.45 16.89 -8.14
N GLU A 595 19.50 16.10 -7.07
CA GLU A 595 20.21 14.81 -7.00
C GLU A 595 19.60 13.70 -7.90
N LYS A 596 18.41 13.93 -8.47
CA LYS A 596 17.78 13.07 -9.48
C LYS A 596 18.09 13.56 -10.90
N ILE A 597 18.22 14.86 -11.10
CA ILE A 597 18.71 15.45 -12.37
C ILE A 597 20.13 14.98 -12.67
N GLU A 598 21.00 14.89 -11.65
CA GLU A 598 22.38 14.38 -11.79
C GLU A 598 22.45 12.97 -12.41
N VAL A 599 21.43 12.12 -12.17
CA VAL A 599 21.35 10.75 -12.72
C VAL A 599 20.48 10.63 -13.98
N TRP A 600 19.96 11.73 -14.53
CA TRP A 600 19.29 11.74 -15.85
C TRP A 600 20.24 11.34 -16.98
N ASN A 601 21.51 11.74 -16.85
CA ASN A 601 22.63 11.33 -17.70
C ASN A 601 23.97 11.63 -16.98
N PRO A 602 24.56 10.66 -16.26
CA PRO A 602 25.79 10.88 -15.49
C PRO A 602 27.00 11.36 -16.31
N GLU A 603 27.05 11.11 -17.62
CA GLU A 603 28.14 11.56 -18.50
C GLU A 603 28.00 13.01 -18.95
N ALA A 604 26.77 13.56 -18.99
CA ALA A 604 26.49 14.92 -19.44
C ALA A 604 25.25 15.54 -18.75
N PRO A 605 25.27 15.69 -17.41
CA PRO A 605 24.08 16.06 -16.63
C PRO A 605 23.56 17.47 -16.99
N ILE A 606 24.45 18.46 -17.13
CA ILE A 606 24.07 19.85 -17.46
C ILE A 606 23.43 19.97 -18.86
N ASN A 607 24.03 19.35 -19.88
CA ASN A 607 23.47 19.36 -21.24
C ASN A 607 22.11 18.65 -21.30
N THR A 608 21.97 17.54 -20.57
CA THR A 608 20.72 16.78 -20.51
C THR A 608 19.65 17.53 -19.73
N PHE A 609 20.02 18.21 -18.64
CA PHE A 609 19.13 19.11 -17.90
C PHE A 609 18.54 20.20 -18.80
N TRP A 610 19.39 20.93 -19.54
CA TRP A 610 18.95 22.04 -20.39
C TRP A 610 17.99 21.58 -21.50
N ASP A 611 18.23 20.41 -22.09
CA ASP A 611 17.33 19.83 -23.08
C ASP A 611 16.01 19.35 -22.45
N VAL A 612 16.10 18.36 -21.56
CA VAL A 612 14.94 17.65 -20.99
C VAL A 612 14.03 18.59 -20.20
N SER A 613 14.58 19.39 -19.28
CA SER A 613 13.76 20.25 -18.43
C SER A 613 13.16 21.42 -19.22
N SER A 614 13.84 21.92 -20.26
CA SER A 614 13.23 22.94 -21.15
C SER A 614 12.11 22.36 -22.02
N GLN A 615 12.19 21.09 -22.46
CA GLN A 615 11.08 20.43 -23.15
C GLN A 615 9.83 20.29 -22.26
N VAL A 616 10.00 20.02 -20.96
CA VAL A 616 8.91 20.02 -19.96
C VAL A 616 8.24 21.39 -19.89
N LEU A 617 9.04 22.44 -19.65
CA LEU A 617 8.55 23.82 -19.52
C LEU A 617 7.85 24.29 -20.80
N PHE A 618 8.42 24.05 -21.97
CA PHE A 618 7.84 24.37 -23.27
C PHE A 618 6.48 23.68 -23.47
N SER A 619 6.41 22.37 -23.24
CA SER A 619 5.24 21.54 -23.52
C SER A 619 4.03 21.90 -22.65
N ILE A 620 4.26 22.19 -21.36
CA ILE A 620 3.19 22.62 -20.46
C ILE A 620 2.79 24.07 -20.74
N SER A 621 3.77 24.96 -20.97
CA SER A 621 3.49 26.36 -21.30
C SER A 621 2.67 26.50 -22.59
N GLN A 622 2.95 25.68 -23.60
CA GLN A 622 2.15 25.64 -24.83
C GLN A 622 0.69 25.26 -24.58
N LYS A 623 0.43 24.27 -23.72
CA LYS A 623 -0.94 23.82 -23.38
C LYS A 623 -1.69 24.84 -22.52
N LEU A 624 -0.99 25.52 -21.63
CA LEU A 624 -1.51 26.66 -20.85
C LEU A 624 -1.96 27.80 -21.78
N ILE A 625 -1.11 28.24 -22.72
CA ILE A 625 -1.44 29.27 -23.74
C ILE A 625 -2.64 28.86 -24.61
N GLN A 626 -2.79 27.56 -24.90
CA GLN A 626 -3.91 27.04 -25.68
C GLN A 626 -5.18 26.79 -24.84
N HIS A 627 -5.19 27.18 -23.55
CA HIS A 627 -6.27 26.95 -22.58
C HIS A 627 -6.75 25.48 -22.51
N GLN A 628 -5.84 24.52 -22.72
CA GLN A 628 -6.14 23.08 -22.71
C GLN A 628 -6.13 22.46 -21.31
N ILE A 629 -5.83 23.25 -20.27
CA ILE A 629 -5.68 22.81 -18.89
C ILE A 629 -6.78 23.48 -18.04
N ALA A 630 -7.72 22.68 -17.55
CA ALA A 630 -8.84 23.17 -16.74
C ALA A 630 -8.40 23.61 -15.34
N ASN A 631 -7.53 22.83 -14.69
CA ASN A 631 -6.91 23.13 -13.40
C ASN A 631 -5.62 23.97 -13.56
N TYR A 632 -5.69 25.04 -14.36
CA TYR A 632 -4.51 25.83 -14.72
C TYR A 632 -3.77 26.41 -13.50
N THR A 633 -4.48 26.78 -12.44
CA THR A 633 -3.87 27.31 -11.21
C THR A 633 -2.96 26.30 -10.51
N ASP A 634 -3.38 25.03 -10.42
CA ASP A 634 -2.57 23.98 -9.81
C ASP A 634 -1.37 23.63 -10.69
N VAL A 635 -1.54 23.65 -12.02
CA VAL A 635 -0.43 23.45 -12.97
C VAL A 635 0.54 24.64 -12.97
N LEU A 636 0.09 25.87 -12.77
CA LEU A 636 0.97 27.04 -12.56
C LEU A 636 1.76 26.92 -11.26
N LYS A 637 1.13 26.50 -10.16
CA LYS A 637 1.79 26.26 -8.87
C LYS A 637 2.85 25.16 -9.01
N TRP A 638 2.53 24.07 -9.71
CA TRP A 638 3.50 23.02 -10.05
C TRP A 638 4.64 23.52 -10.94
N LEU A 639 4.36 24.36 -11.95
CA LEU A 639 5.37 24.93 -12.85
C LEU A 639 6.36 25.82 -12.07
N ARG A 640 5.87 26.55 -11.07
CA ARG A 640 6.69 27.30 -10.11
C ARG A 640 7.62 26.39 -9.30
N GLU A 641 7.13 25.27 -8.77
CA GLU A 641 7.98 24.32 -8.05
C GLU A 641 9.03 23.66 -8.96
N ILE A 642 8.70 23.37 -10.23
CA ILE A 642 9.67 22.91 -11.24
C ILE A 642 10.77 23.95 -11.47
N LEU A 643 10.43 25.25 -11.55
CA LEU A 643 11.42 26.33 -11.65
C LEU A 643 12.31 26.42 -10.39
N ILE A 644 11.76 26.23 -9.19
CA ILE A 644 12.56 26.16 -7.94
C ILE A 644 13.54 24.98 -7.99
N CYS A 645 13.10 23.81 -8.45
CA CYS A 645 13.96 22.64 -8.65
C CYS A 645 15.11 22.92 -9.63
N ARG A 646 14.81 23.58 -10.77
CA ARG A 646 15.80 24.00 -11.77
C ARG A 646 16.85 24.95 -11.19
N ASN A 647 16.42 26.03 -10.54
CA ASN A 647 17.33 27.00 -9.93
C ASN A 647 18.20 26.35 -8.84
N THR A 648 17.61 25.47 -8.03
CA THR A 648 18.36 24.72 -7.01
C THR A 648 19.43 23.80 -7.63
N PHE A 649 19.13 23.13 -8.76
CA PHE A 649 20.11 22.31 -9.48
C PHE A 649 21.22 23.15 -10.12
N LEU A 650 20.86 24.24 -10.80
CA LEU A 650 21.82 25.16 -11.42
C LEU A 650 22.72 25.81 -10.37
N GLN A 651 22.18 26.17 -9.19
CA GLN A 651 22.95 26.74 -8.09
C GLN A 651 23.99 25.75 -7.52
N ARG A 652 23.69 24.44 -7.49
CA ARG A 652 24.68 23.40 -7.14
C ARG A 652 25.80 23.27 -8.19
N HIS A 653 25.54 23.69 -9.43
CA HIS A 653 26.44 23.54 -10.58
C HIS A 653 26.82 24.88 -11.24
N LYS A 654 26.78 25.99 -10.47
CA LYS A 654 26.87 27.36 -10.97
C LYS A 654 28.04 27.62 -11.93
N ASP A 655 29.20 27.00 -11.67
CA ASP A 655 30.43 27.18 -12.45
C ASP A 655 30.31 26.65 -13.89
N TYR A 656 29.31 25.81 -14.16
CA TYR A 656 28.98 25.24 -15.47
C TYR A 656 27.54 25.53 -15.92
N ALA A 657 26.78 26.34 -15.18
CA ALA A 657 25.34 26.55 -15.42
C ALA A 657 25.04 27.06 -16.85
N HIS A 658 25.90 27.92 -17.40
CA HIS A 658 25.75 28.47 -18.75
C HIS A 658 25.93 27.41 -19.88
N VAL A 659 26.62 26.29 -19.62
CA VAL A 659 26.99 25.30 -20.64
C VAL A 659 25.73 24.64 -21.20
N GLY A 660 25.53 24.68 -22.52
CA GLY A 660 24.35 24.10 -23.17
C GLY A 660 23.07 24.94 -23.11
N SER A 661 23.02 26.04 -22.34
CA SER A 661 21.85 26.92 -22.20
C SER A 661 21.32 27.52 -23.52
N GLN A 662 22.16 27.60 -24.55
CA GLN A 662 21.88 28.30 -25.80
C GLN A 662 21.12 27.47 -26.86
N ILE A 663 20.78 26.21 -26.58
CA ILE A 663 20.01 25.36 -27.48
C ILE A 663 18.61 25.93 -27.77
N ALA A 664 18.06 25.63 -28.95
CA ALA A 664 16.83 26.25 -29.45
C ALA A 664 15.62 26.04 -28.51
N ILE A 665 15.53 24.88 -27.85
CA ILE A 665 14.42 24.57 -26.95
C ILE A 665 14.43 25.43 -25.68
N CYS A 666 15.59 25.78 -25.13
CA CYS A 666 15.68 26.70 -23.97
C CYS A 666 15.07 28.06 -24.31
N LYS A 667 15.43 28.62 -25.47
CA LYS A 667 14.90 29.91 -25.96
C LYS A 667 13.39 29.84 -26.22
N GLN A 668 12.91 28.75 -26.80
CA GLN A 668 11.47 28.54 -27.01
C GLN A 668 10.70 28.36 -25.70
N ALA A 669 11.25 27.61 -24.74
CA ALA A 669 10.66 27.43 -23.42
C ALA A 669 10.55 28.77 -22.68
N HIS A 670 11.62 29.57 -22.67
CA HIS A 670 11.66 30.90 -22.08
C HIS A 670 10.56 31.82 -22.63
N ILE A 671 10.49 31.98 -23.96
CA ILE A 671 9.46 32.79 -24.62
C ILE A 671 8.05 32.28 -24.27
N LYS A 672 7.84 30.96 -24.19
CA LYS A 672 6.53 30.40 -23.81
C LYS A 672 6.18 30.67 -22.35
N MET A 673 7.15 30.61 -21.44
CA MET A 673 6.95 30.95 -20.02
C MET A 673 6.62 32.44 -19.84
N GLU A 674 7.35 33.35 -20.50
CA GLU A 674 7.01 34.78 -20.49
C GLU A 674 5.55 35.03 -20.91
N VAL A 675 5.13 34.44 -22.04
CA VAL A 675 3.76 34.55 -22.55
C VAL A 675 2.74 33.97 -21.57
N VAL A 676 3.01 32.82 -20.95
CA VAL A 676 2.16 32.23 -19.90
C VAL A 676 2.01 33.18 -18.72
N PHE A 677 3.12 33.64 -18.13
CA PHE A 677 3.06 34.44 -16.92
C PHE A 677 2.39 35.79 -17.17
N PHE A 678 2.68 36.46 -18.29
CA PHE A 678 1.96 37.67 -18.69
C PHE A 678 0.46 37.43 -18.93
N MET A 679 0.08 36.31 -19.58
CA MET A 679 -1.33 35.98 -19.81
C MET A 679 -2.09 35.77 -18.50
N TYR A 680 -1.50 35.08 -17.53
CA TYR A 680 -2.13 34.80 -16.24
C TYR A 680 -2.04 35.96 -15.22
N LEU A 681 -1.33 37.06 -15.50
CA LEU A 681 -1.53 38.32 -14.75
C LEU A 681 -2.95 38.87 -14.89
N TRP A 682 -3.65 38.52 -15.97
CA TRP A 682 -5.04 38.90 -16.26
C TRP A 682 -6.05 37.82 -15.84
N SER A 683 -5.62 36.84 -15.04
CA SER A 683 -6.50 35.81 -14.50
C SER A 683 -7.50 36.38 -13.50
N VAL A 684 -8.72 35.84 -13.51
CA VAL A 684 -9.72 36.08 -12.46
C VAL A 684 -9.36 35.38 -11.14
N ASP A 685 -8.50 34.37 -11.21
CA ASP A 685 -7.98 33.66 -10.04
C ASP A 685 -6.73 34.36 -9.50
N LEU A 686 -6.87 34.95 -8.31
CA LEU A 686 -5.79 35.62 -7.59
C LEU A 686 -4.59 34.70 -7.33
N ASP A 687 -4.81 33.41 -7.07
CA ASP A 687 -3.70 32.47 -6.84
C ASP A 687 -2.87 32.28 -8.12
N ALA A 688 -3.50 32.28 -9.30
CA ALA A 688 -2.80 32.20 -10.59
C ALA A 688 -2.00 33.48 -10.87
N VAL A 689 -2.55 34.67 -10.54
CA VAL A 689 -1.83 35.95 -10.66
C VAL A 689 -0.61 35.98 -9.75
N LEU A 690 -0.77 35.67 -8.46
CA LEU A 690 0.33 35.66 -7.49
C LEU A 690 1.41 34.62 -7.82
N THR A 691 1.00 33.45 -8.33
CA THR A 691 1.93 32.42 -8.80
C THR A 691 2.74 32.93 -10.01
N SER A 692 2.08 33.54 -10.99
CA SER A 692 2.75 34.08 -12.19
C SER A 692 3.74 35.21 -11.86
N LEU A 693 3.39 36.10 -10.93
CA LEU A 693 4.30 37.12 -10.41
C LEU A 693 5.52 36.48 -9.73
N SER A 694 5.32 35.44 -8.91
CA SER A 694 6.44 34.71 -8.29
C SER A 694 7.33 34.01 -9.32
N CYS A 695 6.78 33.53 -10.44
CA CYS A 695 7.57 32.87 -11.48
C CYS A 695 8.51 33.82 -12.22
N PHE A 696 8.15 35.10 -12.41
CA PHE A 696 9.07 36.10 -12.97
C PHE A 696 10.36 36.23 -12.13
N GLY A 697 10.24 36.16 -10.80
CA GLY A 697 11.40 36.16 -9.89
C GLY A 697 12.30 34.93 -10.06
N LEU A 698 11.71 33.75 -10.30
CA LEU A 698 12.45 32.52 -10.56
C LEU A 698 13.16 32.54 -11.93
N LEU A 699 12.58 33.21 -12.94
CA LEU A 699 13.28 33.45 -14.20
C LEU A 699 14.50 34.38 -13.98
N CYS A 700 14.34 35.47 -13.23
CA CYS A 700 15.47 36.34 -12.86
C CYS A 700 16.59 35.57 -12.15
N GLU A 701 16.24 34.74 -11.16
CA GLU A 701 17.20 33.88 -10.45
C GLU A 701 17.92 32.91 -11.40
N GLU A 702 17.21 32.25 -12.33
CA GLU A 702 17.85 31.37 -13.34
C GLU A 702 18.89 32.13 -14.16
N ALA A 703 18.57 33.36 -14.59
CA ALA A 703 19.46 34.22 -15.37
C ALA A 703 20.67 34.72 -14.55
N GLU A 704 20.46 35.09 -13.27
CA GLU A 704 21.52 35.50 -12.34
C GLU A 704 22.53 34.35 -12.11
N ILE A 705 22.04 33.13 -11.86
CA ILE A 705 22.90 31.95 -11.67
C ILE A 705 23.72 31.68 -12.94
N CYS A 706 23.10 31.72 -14.12
CA CYS A 706 23.79 31.49 -15.40
C CYS A 706 24.83 32.57 -15.75
N CYS A 707 24.67 33.81 -15.26
CA CYS A 707 25.66 34.88 -15.46
C CYS A 707 26.80 34.85 -14.43
N SER A 708 26.68 34.11 -13.32
CA SER A 708 27.64 34.19 -12.22
C SER A 708 29.06 33.69 -12.52
N SER A 709 29.29 33.05 -13.68
CA SER A 709 30.58 32.51 -14.11
C SER A 709 31.31 33.34 -15.18
N ASP A 710 30.62 34.18 -15.95
CA ASP A 710 31.17 34.98 -17.05
C ASP A 710 30.94 36.48 -16.78
N GLU A 711 31.78 37.37 -17.32
CA GLU A 711 31.60 38.84 -17.20
C GLU A 711 30.41 39.40 -18.02
N LEU A 712 29.41 38.56 -18.33
CA LEU A 712 28.20 38.91 -19.06
C LEU A 712 27.17 39.54 -18.11
N THR A 713 26.63 40.70 -18.49
CA THR A 713 25.55 41.32 -17.72
C THR A 713 24.23 40.57 -17.95
N VAL A 714 23.44 40.40 -16.87
CA VAL A 714 22.18 39.63 -16.87
C VAL A 714 21.20 40.08 -17.96
N GLY A 715 21.22 41.36 -18.33
CA GLY A 715 20.42 41.92 -19.43
C GLY A 715 20.69 41.33 -20.82
N PHE A 716 21.84 40.68 -21.06
CA PHE A 716 22.10 39.96 -22.32
C PHE A 716 21.38 38.60 -22.38
N ILE A 717 21.21 37.93 -21.23
CA ILE A 717 20.45 36.67 -21.15
C ILE A 717 18.94 36.97 -21.02
N MET A 718 18.59 38.02 -20.27
CA MET A 718 17.21 38.40 -19.94
C MET A 718 16.97 39.90 -20.17
N PRO A 719 16.54 40.31 -21.38
CA PRO A 719 16.35 41.73 -21.71
C PRO A 719 15.34 42.47 -20.82
N ASN A 720 14.34 41.76 -20.29
CA ASN A 720 13.25 42.32 -19.47
C ASN A 720 13.52 42.22 -17.95
N TYR A 721 14.75 41.85 -17.53
CA TYR A 721 15.11 41.51 -16.15
C TYR A 721 14.58 42.47 -15.08
N HIS A 722 14.77 43.78 -15.24
CA HIS A 722 14.30 44.77 -14.26
C HIS A 722 12.77 44.79 -14.11
N ILE A 723 12.03 44.65 -15.20
CA ILE A 723 10.55 44.56 -15.19
C ILE A 723 10.10 43.30 -14.46
N TYR A 724 10.80 42.17 -14.67
CA TYR A 724 10.50 40.90 -14.02
C TYR A 724 10.79 40.94 -12.51
N GLN A 725 11.85 41.62 -12.09
CA GLN A 725 12.11 41.87 -10.66
C GLN A 725 11.03 42.75 -10.00
N GLU A 726 10.61 43.84 -10.66
CA GLU A 726 9.53 44.70 -10.15
C GLU A 726 8.20 43.92 -10.01
N LEU A 727 7.83 43.14 -11.03
CA LEU A 727 6.66 42.26 -10.99
C LEU A 727 6.76 41.22 -9.86
N ALA A 728 7.93 40.59 -9.69
CA ALA A 728 8.14 39.60 -8.63
C ALA A 728 7.95 40.18 -7.23
N GLN A 729 8.37 41.42 -6.98
CA GLN A 729 8.17 42.11 -5.69
C GLN A 729 6.68 42.31 -5.33
N LEU A 730 5.80 42.47 -6.33
CA LEU A 730 4.35 42.58 -6.09
C LEU A 730 3.74 41.30 -5.50
N SER A 731 4.36 40.13 -5.73
CA SER A 731 3.91 38.84 -5.17
C SER A 731 4.14 38.72 -3.65
N THR A 732 5.10 39.46 -3.09
CA THR A 732 5.50 39.36 -1.68
C THR A 732 4.93 40.48 -0.82
N CYS A 733 4.77 41.69 -1.36
CA CYS A 733 4.24 42.85 -0.64
C CYS A 733 2.73 42.76 -0.37
N GLU A 734 2.30 42.93 0.89
CA GLU A 734 0.87 42.95 1.27
C GLU A 734 0.08 44.05 0.52
N PHE A 735 0.69 45.21 0.31
CA PHE A 735 0.09 46.31 -0.44
C PHE A 735 -0.06 45.98 -1.93
N GLY A 736 0.89 45.23 -2.51
CA GLY A 736 0.80 44.69 -3.87
C GLY A 736 -0.38 43.72 -4.01
N LYS A 737 -0.50 42.76 -3.09
CA LYS A 737 -1.64 41.83 -3.02
C LYS A 737 -2.98 42.55 -2.89
N PHE A 738 -3.04 43.61 -2.07
CA PHE A 738 -4.24 44.43 -1.89
C PHE A 738 -4.63 45.19 -3.17
N ILE A 739 -3.68 45.80 -3.87
CA ILE A 739 -3.92 46.46 -5.17
C ILE A 739 -4.40 45.47 -6.22
N ILE A 740 -3.77 44.30 -6.33
CA ILE A 740 -4.18 43.24 -7.28
C ILE A 740 -5.62 42.78 -6.98
N HIS A 741 -5.96 42.57 -5.70
CA HIS A 741 -7.31 42.18 -5.30
C HIS A 741 -8.36 43.26 -5.66
N ILE A 742 -8.05 44.54 -5.46
CA ILE A 742 -8.89 45.67 -5.88
C ILE A 742 -9.04 45.71 -7.41
N PHE A 743 -7.95 45.51 -8.15
CA PHE A 743 -7.96 45.56 -9.61
C PHE A 743 -8.78 44.43 -10.23
N ILE A 744 -8.63 43.19 -9.74
CA ILE A 744 -9.43 42.04 -10.21
C ILE A 744 -10.92 42.27 -9.92
N ASN A 745 -11.28 42.74 -8.72
CA ASN A 745 -12.68 42.96 -8.35
C ASN A 745 -13.34 44.14 -9.10
N ASN A 746 -12.59 45.19 -9.45
CA ASN A 746 -13.13 46.39 -10.11
C ASN A 746 -13.21 46.30 -11.63
N ASN A 747 -12.61 45.28 -12.28
CA ASN A 747 -12.76 45.05 -13.73
C ASN A 747 -14.06 44.28 -14.08
N PHE A 748 -14.99 44.11 -13.12
CA PHE A 748 -16.30 43.48 -13.30
C PHE A 748 -17.47 44.46 -13.06
N VAL A 749 -17.38 45.66 -13.64
CA VAL A 749 -18.48 46.64 -13.77
C VAL A 749 -18.62 47.08 -15.22
#